data_AF-A0A749ELV3-F1
#
_entry.id   AF-A0A749ELV3-F1
#
_cell.length_a   1.000
_cell.length_b   1.000
_cell.length_c   1.000
_cell.angle_alpha   90.00
_cell.angle_beta   90.00
_cell.angle_gamma   90.00
#
_symmetry.space_group_name_H-M   'P 1'
#
loop_
_entity.id
_entity.type
_entity.pdbx_description
1 polymer ?
#
loop_
_entity_poly.entity_id
_entity_poly.type
_entity_poly.pdbx_seq_one_letter_code
_entity_poly.pdbx_strand_id
1 'polypeptide(L)'
;MMILSIIATVVLLGALFYHRVSLFLSSLILLAWTAALGVAGLWSIWLLVPLAIILVPFNLTPMRKSMISAPVFRGFRKVMPPMSRTEKEAIDAGTTWWEGDLFQGKPDWKKLHNYPQPQLTAEEQAFLDGPVEEACRMANDFQITHELADLPPELWAYLKEHRFFAMIIKKEYGGLEFSAYAQSRVLQKLSGVSGILAITVGVPNSLGPGELLQHYGTEEQKNHYLPRLARGQEIPCFALTSPEAGSDAGAIPDTGVVCMGEWQGQQVLGMRLTWNKRYITLAPIATVLGLAFKLSDPDRLLGGEEELGITCALIPTSTPGVEIGRRHFPLNVPFQNGPTRGNDIFVPIDYIIGGPKMAGQGWRMLVECLSVGRGITLPSNSTGGVKSVALATGAYAHIRRQFKISIGKMEGIEEPLARIAGNAYVMDAAASLITYGIMLGEKPAVLSAIVKYHCTHRGQQSIIDAMDITGGKGIMLGESNFLARAYQGAPIAITVEGANILTRSMMIFGQGAIRCHPYVLEEMAAAQNNDVNAFDKLLFKHIGHVGSNTVRSFWLGLTRGLTSHTPTGDATKRYYQHLNRLSANLALLSDVSMAVLGGSLKRRERISARLGDVLSQLYLASAVLKRYDDEGRHEADLPLVHWGVQDALYRAEQAMDDLLQNFP
;
A
#
# COMPACT_ATOMS: atom_id res chain seq x y z
N MET A 1 18.79 51.22 5.14
CA MET A 1 17.35 51.26 5.46
C MET A 1 16.49 50.64 4.37
N MET A 2 16.59 51.05 3.10
CA MET A 2 15.78 50.49 2.00
C MET A 2 15.95 48.96 1.78
N ILE A 3 17.18 48.44 1.86
CA ILE A 3 17.41 46.98 1.74
C ILE A 3 16.75 46.22 2.89
N LEU A 4 16.81 46.76 4.11
CA LEU A 4 16.18 46.15 5.29
C LEU A 4 14.65 46.15 5.18
N SER A 5 14.03 47.19 4.64
CA SER A 5 12.57 47.22 4.43
C SER A 5 12.12 46.26 3.33
N ILE A 6 12.93 46.04 2.29
CA ILE A 6 12.69 44.99 1.28
C ILE A 6 12.75 43.61 1.94
N ILE A 7 13.82 43.31 2.70
CA ILE A 7 13.96 42.04 3.42
C ILE A 7 12.79 41.82 4.38
N ALA A 8 12.41 42.84 5.17
CA ALA A 8 11.29 42.76 6.08
C ALA A 8 9.95 42.48 5.35
N THR A 9 9.76 43.05 4.16
CA THR A 9 8.58 42.76 3.33
C THR A 9 8.58 41.32 2.82
N VAL A 10 9.73 40.80 2.39
CA VAL A 10 9.86 39.38 1.98
C VAL A 10 9.60 38.45 3.17
N VAL A 11 10.10 38.78 4.36
CA VAL A 11 9.83 38.03 5.60
C VAL A 11 8.34 38.07 5.95
N LEU A 12 7.68 39.23 5.83
CA LEU A 12 6.24 39.35 6.04
C LEU A 12 5.45 38.47 5.06
N LEU A 13 5.75 38.53 3.76
CA LEU A 13 5.13 37.66 2.75
C LEU A 13 5.35 36.18 3.07
N GLY A 14 6.58 35.82 3.46
CA GLY A 14 6.91 34.48 3.92
C GLY A 14 6.07 34.05 5.12
N ALA A 15 5.92 34.91 6.12
CA ALA A 15 5.11 34.63 7.30
C ALA A 15 3.62 34.44 6.95
N LEU A 16 3.06 35.27 6.06
CA LEU A 16 1.68 35.14 5.60
C LEU A 16 1.43 33.77 4.94
N PHE A 17 2.33 33.31 4.06
CA PHE A 17 2.25 31.98 3.45
C PHE A 17 2.52 30.84 4.45
N TYR A 18 3.52 30.99 5.32
CA TYR A 18 3.89 29.99 6.33
C TYR A 18 2.72 29.68 7.27
N HIS A 19 1.99 30.72 7.67
CA HIS A 19 0.80 30.62 8.53
C HIS A 19 -0.52 30.40 7.77
N ARG A 20 -0.48 30.29 6.42
CA ARG A 20 -1.66 30.11 5.56
C ARG A 20 -2.76 31.17 5.82
N VAL A 21 -2.36 32.43 5.97
CA VAL A 21 -3.29 33.56 6.17
C VAL A 21 -4.16 33.72 4.92
N SER A 22 -5.45 34.04 5.09
CA SER A 22 -6.36 34.19 3.95
C SER A 22 -5.89 35.27 2.98
N LEU A 23 -6.21 35.11 1.69
CA LEU A 23 -5.80 36.05 0.64
C LEU A 23 -6.25 37.49 0.93
N PHE A 24 -7.49 37.65 1.40
CA PHE A 24 -8.06 38.95 1.76
C PHE A 24 -7.31 39.61 2.91
N LEU A 25 -7.09 38.87 4.01
CA LEU A 25 -6.37 39.41 5.17
C LEU A 25 -4.90 39.69 4.82
N SER A 26 -4.27 38.82 4.03
CA SER A 26 -2.91 39.03 3.52
C SER A 26 -2.81 40.31 2.68
N SER A 27 -3.81 40.56 1.83
CA SER A 27 -3.87 41.78 1.01
C SER A 27 -4.01 43.04 1.86
N LEU A 28 -4.84 43.00 2.90
CA LEU A 28 -4.97 44.11 3.86
C LEU A 28 -3.69 44.36 4.64
N ILE A 29 -3.05 43.29 5.13
CA ILE A 29 -1.78 43.38 5.87
C ILE A 29 -0.69 43.98 4.96
N LEU A 30 -0.61 43.58 3.69
CA LEU A 30 0.35 44.14 2.74
C LEU A 30 0.11 45.62 2.46
N LEU A 31 -1.14 46.03 2.25
CA LEU A 31 -1.49 47.44 2.07
C LEU A 31 -1.14 48.26 3.32
N ALA A 32 -1.49 47.77 4.51
CA ALA A 32 -1.17 48.43 5.77
C ALA A 32 0.35 48.53 6.00
N TRP A 33 1.09 47.46 5.70
CA TRP A 33 2.55 47.42 5.78
C TRP A 33 3.21 48.42 4.81
N THR A 34 2.78 48.45 3.55
CA THR A 34 3.28 49.41 2.56
C THR A 34 2.94 50.85 2.94
N ALA A 35 1.74 51.10 3.50
CA ALA A 35 1.38 52.42 4.00
C ALA A 35 2.27 52.85 5.17
N ALA A 36 2.53 51.96 6.12
CA ALA A 36 3.42 52.22 7.26
C ALA A 36 4.85 52.53 6.80
N LEU A 37 5.40 51.78 5.83
CA LEU A 37 6.70 52.07 5.22
C LEU A 37 6.72 53.40 4.46
N GLY A 38 5.60 53.76 3.82
CA GLY A 38 5.41 55.06 3.17
C GLY A 38 5.45 56.22 4.15
N VAL A 39 4.70 56.11 5.27
CA VAL A 39 4.67 57.12 6.35
C VAL A 39 6.04 57.24 7.03
N ALA A 40 6.74 56.13 7.20
CA ALA A 40 8.10 56.12 7.75
C ALA A 40 9.17 56.69 6.80
N GLY A 41 8.79 57.13 5.59
CA GLY A 41 9.70 57.67 4.58
C GLY A 41 10.67 56.63 3.99
N LEU A 42 10.43 55.34 4.25
CA LEU A 42 11.29 54.26 3.76
C LEU A 42 11.00 53.96 2.30
N TRP A 43 9.73 53.97 1.91
CA TRP A 43 9.23 53.75 0.55
C TRP A 43 8.35 54.92 0.10
N SER A 44 8.10 55.04 -1.21
CA SER A 44 7.14 56.03 -1.71
C SER A 44 5.71 55.58 -1.38
N ILE A 45 4.92 56.44 -0.74
CA ILE A 45 3.50 56.16 -0.45
C ILE A 45 2.69 55.85 -1.72
N TRP A 46 3.14 56.37 -2.87
CA TRP A 46 2.56 56.08 -4.17
C TRP A 46 2.65 54.61 -4.59
N LEU A 47 3.48 53.79 -3.94
CA LEU A 47 3.52 52.34 -4.15
C LEU A 47 2.22 51.62 -3.72
N LEU A 48 1.38 52.27 -2.91
CA LEU A 48 0.04 51.74 -2.59
C LEU A 48 -0.84 51.59 -3.82
N VAL A 49 -0.72 52.49 -4.80
CA VAL A 49 -1.54 52.47 -6.02
C VAL A 49 -1.23 51.24 -6.91
N PRO A 50 0.02 51.00 -7.34
CA PRO A 50 0.34 49.80 -8.12
C PRO A 50 0.11 48.52 -7.32
N LEU A 51 0.36 48.51 -5.99
CA LEU A 51 0.05 47.35 -5.15
C LEU A 51 -1.46 47.06 -5.12
N ALA A 52 -2.30 48.08 -4.93
CA ALA A 52 -3.75 47.92 -4.97
C ALA A 52 -4.24 47.45 -6.34
N ILE A 53 -3.70 48.00 -7.44
CA ILE A 53 -4.01 47.56 -8.81
C ILE A 53 -3.70 46.07 -8.99
N ILE A 54 -2.59 45.58 -8.42
CA ILE A 54 -2.24 44.15 -8.47
C ILE A 54 -3.19 43.31 -7.61
N LEU A 55 -3.53 43.75 -6.39
CA LEU A 55 -4.33 42.97 -5.43
C LEU A 55 -5.83 42.93 -5.75
N VAL A 56 -6.38 43.96 -6.40
CA VAL A 56 -7.81 44.06 -6.71
C VAL A 56 -8.32 42.88 -7.55
N PRO A 57 -7.66 42.48 -8.67
CA PRO A 57 -8.04 41.30 -9.45
C PRO A 57 -8.07 40.00 -8.64
N PHE A 58 -7.25 39.85 -7.61
CA PHE A 58 -7.20 38.64 -6.76
C PHE A 58 -8.29 38.61 -5.68
N ASN A 59 -8.77 39.77 -5.23
CA ASN A 59 -9.77 39.87 -4.16
C ASN A 59 -11.21 40.02 -4.68
N LEU A 60 -11.39 40.61 -5.87
CA LEU A 60 -12.70 40.73 -6.50
C LEU A 60 -13.04 39.45 -7.29
N THR A 61 -13.94 38.65 -6.73
CA THR A 61 -14.35 37.35 -7.30
C THR A 61 -14.70 37.41 -8.81
N PRO A 62 -15.45 38.40 -9.33
CA PRO A 62 -15.74 38.47 -10.77
C PRO A 62 -14.48 38.67 -11.63
N MET A 63 -13.56 39.54 -11.19
CA MET A 63 -12.30 39.81 -11.89
C MET A 63 -11.35 38.61 -11.80
N ARG A 64 -11.23 38.01 -10.61
CA ARG A 64 -10.42 36.81 -10.39
C ARG A 64 -10.82 35.68 -11.32
N LYS A 65 -12.13 35.43 -11.43
CA LYS A 65 -12.67 34.39 -12.30
C LYS A 65 -12.41 34.68 -13.77
N SER A 66 -12.67 35.89 -14.25
CA SER A 66 -12.53 36.23 -15.67
C SER A 66 -11.07 36.34 -16.11
N MET A 67 -10.20 36.92 -15.27
CA MET A 67 -8.81 37.23 -15.61
C MET A 67 -7.83 36.11 -15.27
N ILE A 68 -8.13 35.26 -14.28
CA ILE A 68 -7.19 34.25 -13.77
C ILE A 68 -7.79 32.85 -13.88
N SER A 69 -8.89 32.58 -13.16
CA SER A 69 -9.37 31.21 -12.98
C SER A 69 -9.91 30.61 -14.27
N ALA A 70 -10.65 31.35 -15.10
CA ALA A 70 -11.18 30.86 -16.38
C ALA A 70 -10.07 30.59 -17.44
N PRO A 71 -9.07 31.47 -17.62
CA PRO A 71 -7.89 31.14 -18.43
C PRO A 71 -7.15 29.88 -17.95
N VAL A 72 -6.86 29.78 -16.64
CA VAL A 72 -6.19 28.61 -16.06
C VAL A 72 -7.03 27.35 -16.24
N PHE A 73 -8.33 27.42 -16.00
CA PHE A 73 -9.29 26.32 -16.21
C PHE A 73 -9.25 25.78 -17.63
N ARG A 74 -9.25 26.67 -18.65
CA ARG A 74 -9.13 26.28 -20.06
C ARG A 74 -7.80 25.61 -20.36
N GLY A 75 -6.71 26.07 -19.76
CA GLY A 75 -5.39 25.44 -19.86
C GLY A 75 -5.37 24.06 -19.21
N PHE A 76 -5.87 23.97 -17.98
CA PHE A 76 -5.94 22.74 -17.18
C PHE A 76 -6.72 21.63 -17.91
N ARG A 77 -7.88 21.95 -18.51
CA ARG A 77 -8.65 20.99 -19.31
C ARG A 77 -7.90 20.44 -20.54
N LYS A 78 -6.94 21.17 -21.09
CA LYS A 78 -6.14 20.71 -22.24
C LYS A 78 -5.02 19.76 -21.84
N VAL A 79 -4.48 19.89 -20.62
CA VAL A 79 -3.34 19.11 -20.13
C VAL A 79 -3.74 17.96 -19.22
N MET A 80 -4.99 17.97 -18.72
CA MET A 80 -5.53 16.90 -17.91
C MET A 80 -5.52 15.57 -18.70
N PRO A 81 -4.83 14.53 -18.19
CA PRO A 81 -4.85 13.25 -18.86
C PRO A 81 -6.26 12.63 -18.82
N PRO A 82 -6.73 12.00 -19.91
CA PRO A 82 -7.92 11.16 -19.84
C PRO A 82 -7.67 10.02 -18.85
N MET A 83 -8.67 9.72 -18.03
CA MET A 83 -8.64 8.63 -17.05
C MET A 83 -9.46 7.47 -17.61
N SER A 84 -8.87 6.27 -17.68
CA SER A 84 -9.63 5.10 -18.10
C SER A 84 -10.68 4.74 -17.03
N ARG A 85 -11.73 4.00 -17.41
CA ARG A 85 -12.71 3.49 -16.45
C ARG A 85 -12.04 2.67 -15.33
N THR A 86 -11.09 1.82 -15.68
CA THR A 86 -10.32 1.01 -14.74
C THR A 86 -9.44 1.83 -13.80
N GLU A 87 -8.85 2.93 -14.28
CA GLU A 87 -8.05 3.86 -13.48
C GLU A 87 -8.93 4.64 -12.51
N LYS A 88 -10.11 5.09 -12.98
CA LYS A 88 -11.10 5.77 -12.13
C LYS A 88 -11.63 4.87 -11.03
N GLU A 89 -12.06 3.65 -11.36
CA GLU A 89 -12.51 2.66 -10.38
C GLU A 89 -11.41 2.35 -9.36
N ALA A 90 -10.15 2.26 -9.79
CA ALA A 90 -9.03 2.02 -8.89
C ALA A 90 -8.75 3.18 -7.93
N ILE A 91 -8.91 4.42 -8.41
CA ILE A 91 -8.84 5.60 -7.57
C ILE A 91 -10.03 5.56 -6.61
N ASP A 92 -11.27 5.51 -7.07
CA ASP A 92 -12.48 5.61 -6.23
C ASP A 92 -12.58 4.51 -5.15
N ALA A 93 -12.02 3.32 -5.39
CA ALA A 93 -12.02 2.17 -4.48
C ALA A 93 -11.23 2.39 -3.16
N GLY A 94 -10.18 3.23 -3.18
CA GLY A 94 -9.30 3.43 -2.03
C GLY A 94 -9.69 4.63 -1.17
N THR A 95 -9.17 4.70 0.06
CA THR A 95 -9.16 5.90 0.90
C THR A 95 -7.75 6.46 1.05
N THR A 96 -7.63 7.66 1.62
CA THR A 96 -6.35 8.25 2.02
C THR A 96 -6.32 8.40 3.53
N TRP A 97 -5.20 8.02 4.15
CA TRP A 97 -5.03 8.05 5.59
C TRP A 97 -3.78 8.84 5.97
N TRP A 98 -2.87 8.26 6.76
CA TRP A 98 -1.69 8.95 7.30
C TRP A 98 -0.73 9.47 6.21
N GLU A 99 -0.64 8.79 5.09
CA GLU A 99 0.13 9.24 3.92
C GLU A 99 -0.33 10.59 3.38
N GLY A 100 -1.62 10.92 3.53
CA GLY A 100 -2.17 12.22 3.14
C GLY A 100 -1.58 13.36 3.96
N ASP A 101 -1.51 13.20 5.28
CA ASP A 101 -0.89 14.18 6.19
C ASP A 101 0.62 14.37 5.90
N LEU A 102 1.31 13.28 5.57
CA LEU A 102 2.73 13.32 5.16
C LEU A 102 2.93 14.04 3.82
N PHE A 103 2.03 13.82 2.86
CA PHE A 103 2.12 14.41 1.52
C PHE A 103 1.88 15.92 1.52
N GLN A 104 1.08 16.43 2.45
CA GLN A 104 0.64 17.84 2.48
C GLN A 104 1.69 18.86 2.99
N GLY A 105 2.86 18.41 3.43
CA GLY A 105 3.95 19.29 3.88
C GLY A 105 3.84 19.81 5.32
N LYS A 106 2.86 19.33 6.08
CA LYS A 106 2.61 19.71 7.49
C LYS A 106 1.94 18.55 8.24
N PRO A 107 2.68 17.48 8.58
CA PRO A 107 2.12 16.33 9.27
C PRO A 107 1.55 16.73 10.64
N ASP A 108 0.38 16.20 10.99
CA ASP A 108 -0.20 16.34 12.32
C ASP A 108 0.20 15.15 13.20
N TRP A 109 1.29 15.32 13.95
CA TRP A 109 1.79 14.28 14.85
C TRP A 109 0.84 13.97 16.01
N LYS A 110 0.00 14.92 16.41
CA LYS A 110 -1.01 14.68 17.45
C LYS A 110 -2.09 13.76 16.92
N LYS A 111 -2.51 13.95 15.66
CA LYS A 111 -3.42 13.03 14.97
C LYS A 111 -2.85 11.61 14.89
N LEU A 112 -1.57 11.46 14.48
CA LEU A 112 -0.90 10.15 14.41
C LEU A 112 -0.91 9.42 15.76
N HIS A 113 -0.49 10.10 16.83
CA HIS A 113 -0.36 9.50 18.16
C HIS A 113 -1.70 9.27 18.85
N ASN A 114 -2.75 10.00 18.45
CA ASN A 114 -4.11 9.76 18.94
C ASN A 114 -4.80 8.56 18.27
N TYR A 115 -4.22 7.95 17.23
CA TYR A 115 -4.78 6.71 16.68
C TYR A 115 -4.67 5.59 17.73
N PRO A 116 -5.76 4.86 18.00
CA PRO A 116 -5.76 3.81 19.01
C PRO A 116 -4.73 2.73 18.67
N GLN A 117 -4.03 2.24 19.69
CA GLN A 117 -3.18 1.06 19.56
C GLN A 117 -4.06 -0.16 19.26
N PRO A 118 -3.73 -0.99 18.26
CA PRO A 118 -4.47 -2.21 18.02
C PRO A 118 -4.17 -3.16 19.17
N GLN A 119 -5.23 -3.76 19.67
CA GLN A 119 -5.16 -4.75 20.72
C GLN A 119 -5.87 -5.98 20.20
N LEU A 120 -5.30 -7.14 20.49
CA LEU A 120 -5.98 -8.40 20.26
C LEU A 120 -7.11 -8.52 21.27
N THR A 121 -8.29 -8.91 20.80
CA THR A 121 -9.34 -9.37 21.69
C THR A 121 -8.88 -10.63 22.43
N ALA A 122 -9.54 -10.95 23.54
CA ALA A 122 -9.21 -12.16 24.31
C ALA A 122 -9.30 -13.44 23.46
N GLU A 123 -10.23 -13.49 22.51
CA GLU A 123 -10.40 -14.61 21.58
C GLU A 123 -9.26 -14.69 20.56
N GLU A 124 -8.87 -13.57 19.96
CA GLU A 124 -7.74 -13.50 19.02
C GLU A 124 -6.42 -13.87 19.72
N GLN A 125 -6.22 -13.40 20.95
CA GLN A 125 -5.05 -13.75 21.78
C GLN A 125 -5.07 -15.25 22.12
N ALA A 126 -6.21 -15.80 22.54
CA ALA A 126 -6.33 -17.24 22.82
C ALA A 126 -6.08 -18.09 21.57
N PHE A 127 -6.49 -17.61 20.38
CA PHE A 127 -6.17 -18.28 19.12
C PHE A 127 -4.67 -18.31 18.84
N LEU A 128 -3.98 -17.19 19.08
CA LEU A 128 -2.53 -17.08 18.94
C LEU A 128 -1.76 -17.95 19.93
N ASP A 129 -2.23 -18.05 21.17
CA ASP A 129 -1.53 -18.78 22.25
C ASP A 129 -1.85 -20.28 22.27
N GLY A 130 -2.95 -20.69 21.65
CA GLY A 130 -3.34 -22.10 21.51
C GLY A 130 -3.17 -22.60 20.08
N PRO A 131 -4.20 -22.51 19.23
CA PRO A 131 -4.17 -23.03 17.86
C PRO A 131 -2.92 -22.69 17.04
N VAL A 132 -2.47 -21.44 17.07
CA VAL A 132 -1.30 -21.03 16.28
C VAL A 132 -0.01 -21.63 16.82
N GLU A 133 0.16 -21.72 18.14
CA GLU A 133 1.32 -22.41 18.75
C GLU A 133 1.34 -23.89 18.36
N GLU A 134 0.19 -24.55 18.38
CA GLU A 134 0.10 -25.96 18.00
C GLU A 134 0.44 -26.16 16.52
N ALA A 135 -0.11 -25.32 15.63
CA ALA A 135 0.22 -25.38 14.20
C ALA A 135 1.73 -25.16 13.95
N CYS A 136 2.35 -24.23 14.68
CA CYS A 136 3.80 -24.03 14.66
C CYS A 136 4.57 -25.25 15.16
N ARG A 137 4.10 -25.92 16.23
CA ARG A 137 4.71 -27.13 16.78
C ARG A 137 4.62 -28.32 15.84
N MET A 138 3.50 -28.46 15.14
CA MET A 138 3.28 -29.51 14.14
C MET A 138 4.09 -29.28 12.86
N ALA A 139 4.55 -28.04 12.61
CA ALA A 139 5.26 -27.69 11.41
C ALA A 139 6.77 -27.96 11.51
N ASN A 140 7.25 -28.90 10.70
CA ASN A 140 8.68 -29.10 10.45
C ASN A 140 9.00 -28.61 9.02
N ASP A 141 9.68 -27.46 8.90
CA ASP A 141 9.96 -26.85 7.59
C ASP A 141 10.84 -27.73 6.68
N PHE A 142 11.75 -28.53 7.25
CA PHE A 142 12.55 -29.46 6.46
C PHE A 142 11.67 -30.57 5.89
N GLN A 143 10.85 -31.22 6.71
CA GLN A 143 9.91 -32.23 6.23
C GLN A 143 8.95 -31.66 5.16
N ILE A 144 8.39 -30.47 5.42
CA ILE A 144 7.48 -29.78 4.50
C ILE A 144 8.16 -29.51 3.15
N THR A 145 9.36 -28.96 3.16
CA THR A 145 10.02 -28.47 1.94
C THR A 145 10.85 -29.52 1.20
N HIS A 146 11.38 -30.52 1.91
CA HIS A 146 12.35 -31.49 1.38
C HIS A 146 11.77 -32.88 1.16
N GLU A 147 10.95 -33.36 2.09
CA GLU A 147 10.46 -34.75 2.06
C GLU A 147 9.09 -34.84 1.39
N LEU A 148 8.15 -34.01 1.83
CA LEU A 148 6.75 -34.05 1.39
C LEU A 148 6.48 -33.14 0.19
N ALA A 149 7.21 -32.03 0.08
CA ALA A 149 6.87 -30.93 -0.80
C ALA A 149 5.41 -30.46 -0.64
N ASP A 150 4.89 -30.53 0.59
CA ASP A 150 3.54 -30.15 1.00
C ASP A 150 3.49 -30.09 2.54
N LEU A 151 2.42 -29.55 3.11
CA LEU A 151 2.16 -29.69 4.54
C LEU A 151 1.78 -31.15 4.89
N PRO A 152 2.16 -31.66 6.07
CA PRO A 152 1.69 -32.95 6.54
C PRO A 152 0.16 -33.04 6.58
N PRO A 153 -0.45 -34.20 6.25
CA PRO A 153 -1.91 -34.37 6.25
C PRO A 153 -2.58 -33.99 7.58
N GLU A 154 -1.93 -34.30 8.70
CA GLU A 154 -2.39 -33.94 10.04
C GLU A 154 -2.39 -32.43 10.28
N LEU A 155 -1.39 -31.70 9.76
CA LEU A 155 -1.36 -30.25 9.81
C LEU A 155 -2.45 -29.65 8.91
N TRP A 156 -2.66 -30.19 7.71
CA TRP A 156 -3.78 -29.82 6.87
C TRP A 156 -5.14 -30.00 7.57
N ALA A 157 -5.34 -31.14 8.24
CA ALA A 157 -6.57 -31.41 8.99
C ALA A 157 -6.73 -30.42 10.16
N TYR A 158 -5.66 -30.19 10.92
CA TYR A 158 -5.63 -29.25 12.04
C TYR A 158 -6.02 -27.82 11.61
N LEU A 159 -5.43 -27.33 10.52
CA LEU A 159 -5.72 -25.99 9.99
C LEU A 159 -7.20 -25.82 9.61
N LYS A 160 -7.82 -26.88 9.05
CA LYS A 160 -9.26 -26.88 8.71
C LYS A 160 -10.13 -26.90 9.96
N GLU A 161 -9.82 -27.80 10.90
CA GLU A 161 -10.57 -27.95 12.15
C GLU A 161 -10.59 -26.64 12.96
N HIS A 162 -9.45 -25.96 13.03
CA HIS A 162 -9.29 -24.70 13.75
C HIS A 162 -9.51 -23.45 12.89
N ARG A 163 -10.10 -23.59 11.69
CA ARG A 163 -10.57 -22.46 10.85
C ARG A 163 -9.48 -21.47 10.43
N PHE A 164 -8.24 -21.92 10.26
CA PHE A 164 -7.15 -21.05 9.80
C PHE A 164 -7.42 -20.42 8.42
N PHE A 165 -8.22 -21.06 7.56
CA PHE A 165 -8.59 -20.53 6.24
C PHE A 165 -9.77 -19.54 6.26
N ALA A 166 -10.25 -19.16 7.45
CA ALA A 166 -11.49 -18.41 7.62
C ALA A 166 -11.41 -17.35 8.73
N MET A 167 -10.21 -16.77 8.92
CA MET A 167 -9.98 -15.67 9.84
C MET A 167 -10.86 -14.46 9.52
N ILE A 168 -11.06 -14.15 8.23
CA ILE A 168 -11.85 -12.98 7.79
C ILE A 168 -13.34 -13.25 7.62
N ILE A 169 -13.77 -14.52 7.66
CA ILE A 169 -15.17 -14.86 7.46
C ILE A 169 -15.94 -14.52 8.73
N LYS A 170 -17.06 -13.81 8.60
CA LYS A 170 -17.92 -13.46 9.73
C LYS A 170 -18.39 -14.69 10.51
N LYS A 171 -18.57 -14.52 11.83
CA LYS A 171 -19.02 -15.59 12.72
C LYS A 171 -20.40 -16.14 12.37
N GLU A 172 -21.29 -15.31 11.78
CA GLU A 172 -22.61 -15.75 11.31
C GLU A 172 -22.53 -16.87 10.25
N TYR A 173 -21.44 -16.91 9.49
CA TYR A 173 -21.15 -17.98 8.53
C TYR A 173 -20.18 -19.04 9.08
N GLY A 174 -19.88 -19.02 10.37
CA GLY A 174 -19.00 -19.98 11.04
C GLY A 174 -17.50 -19.67 10.93
N GLY A 175 -17.11 -18.49 10.45
CA GLY A 175 -15.71 -18.04 10.48
C GLY A 175 -15.27 -17.51 11.85
N LEU A 176 -14.14 -16.81 11.89
CA LEU A 176 -13.56 -16.26 13.12
C LEU A 176 -13.76 -14.75 13.27
N GLU A 177 -13.98 -14.01 12.18
CA GLU A 177 -14.18 -12.55 12.18
C GLU A 177 -13.03 -11.77 12.86
N PHE A 178 -11.80 -12.19 12.61
CA PHE A 178 -10.60 -11.57 13.17
C PHE A 178 -10.24 -10.26 12.50
N SER A 179 -9.78 -9.33 13.32
CA SER A 179 -9.24 -8.04 12.90
C SER A 179 -8.03 -8.20 11.96
N ALA A 180 -7.76 -7.17 11.16
CA ALA A 180 -6.55 -7.11 10.33
C ALA A 180 -5.26 -7.25 11.16
N TYR A 181 -5.27 -6.75 12.41
CA TYR A 181 -4.14 -6.90 13.32
C TYR A 181 -3.94 -8.36 13.74
N ALA A 182 -5.00 -9.06 14.14
CA ALA A 182 -4.92 -10.48 14.49
C ALA A 182 -4.43 -11.33 13.31
N GLN A 183 -4.95 -11.10 12.10
CA GLN A 183 -4.44 -11.76 10.89
C GLN A 183 -2.93 -11.52 10.71
N SER A 184 -2.48 -10.27 10.86
CA SER A 184 -1.06 -9.93 10.77
C SER A 184 -0.20 -10.69 11.80
N ARG A 185 -0.65 -10.75 13.06
CA ARG A 185 0.05 -11.46 14.14
C ARG A 185 0.10 -12.97 13.88
N VAL A 186 -1.00 -13.58 13.43
CA VAL A 186 -1.05 -15.01 13.09
C VAL A 186 -0.06 -15.32 11.97
N LEU A 187 -0.09 -14.56 10.88
CA LEU A 187 0.79 -14.78 9.73
C LEU A 187 2.27 -14.54 10.07
N GLN A 188 2.58 -13.54 10.90
CA GLN A 188 3.95 -13.34 11.40
C GLN A 188 4.46 -14.55 12.19
N LYS A 189 3.62 -15.13 13.05
CA LYS A 189 4.00 -16.29 13.85
C LYS A 189 4.21 -17.54 13.00
N LEU A 190 3.29 -17.83 12.07
CA LEU A 190 3.40 -18.97 11.15
C LEU A 190 4.63 -18.84 10.22
N SER A 191 4.87 -17.66 9.66
CA SER A 191 6.00 -17.41 8.76
C SER A 191 7.36 -17.48 9.46
N GLY A 192 7.39 -17.32 10.78
CA GLY A 192 8.59 -17.53 11.57
C GLY A 192 9.05 -18.99 11.63
N VAL A 193 8.14 -19.94 11.37
CA VAL A 193 8.44 -21.38 11.35
C VAL A 193 8.52 -21.91 9.92
N SER A 194 7.52 -21.62 9.08
CA SER A 194 7.52 -22.05 7.67
C SER A 194 6.81 -21.04 6.76
N GLY A 195 7.51 -20.61 5.72
CA GLY A 195 6.93 -19.75 4.69
C GLY A 195 5.78 -20.41 3.93
N ILE A 196 5.81 -21.75 3.77
CA ILE A 196 4.76 -22.50 3.07
C ILE A 196 3.49 -22.53 3.92
N LEU A 197 3.60 -22.79 5.21
CA LEU A 197 2.49 -22.73 6.15
C LEU A 197 1.80 -21.36 6.12
N ALA A 198 2.58 -20.29 6.20
CA ALA A 198 2.06 -18.93 6.18
C ALA A 198 1.37 -18.56 4.85
N ILE A 199 1.93 -18.97 3.70
CA ILE A 199 1.30 -18.74 2.39
C ILE A 199 -0.02 -19.51 2.26
N THR A 200 -0.02 -20.78 2.66
CA THR A 200 -1.20 -21.65 2.61
C THR A 200 -2.35 -21.11 3.45
N VAL A 201 -2.06 -20.56 4.64
CA VAL A 201 -3.05 -19.89 5.50
C VAL A 201 -3.41 -18.49 4.99
N GLY A 202 -2.45 -17.73 4.48
CA GLY A 202 -2.65 -16.32 4.11
C GLY A 202 -3.57 -16.13 2.91
N VAL A 203 -3.41 -16.92 1.85
CA VAL A 203 -4.12 -16.69 0.58
C VAL A 203 -5.66 -16.74 0.71
N PRO A 204 -6.26 -17.75 1.37
CA PRO A 204 -7.71 -17.77 1.60
C PRO A 204 -8.25 -16.56 2.39
N ASN A 205 -7.40 -15.92 3.20
CA ASN A 205 -7.76 -14.80 4.08
C ASN A 205 -7.45 -13.41 3.49
N SER A 206 -6.95 -13.31 2.25
CA SER A 206 -6.60 -12.00 1.67
C SER A 206 -6.94 -11.83 0.19
N LEU A 207 -6.85 -12.91 -0.59
CA LEU A 207 -7.10 -12.90 -2.04
C LEU A 207 -8.18 -13.90 -2.44
N GLY A 208 -8.93 -14.38 -1.44
CA GLY A 208 -9.86 -15.49 -1.60
C GLY A 208 -11.26 -15.05 -2.03
N PRO A 209 -12.00 -15.95 -2.70
CA PRO A 209 -13.45 -15.85 -2.86
C PRO A 209 -14.22 -15.54 -1.57
N GLY A 210 -13.69 -15.91 -0.40
CA GLY A 210 -14.31 -15.58 0.89
C GLY A 210 -14.48 -14.08 1.13
N GLU A 211 -13.49 -13.26 0.79
CA GLU A 211 -13.60 -11.80 0.92
C GLU A 211 -14.61 -11.23 -0.09
N LEU A 212 -14.49 -11.64 -1.35
CA LEU A 212 -15.39 -11.20 -2.43
C LEU A 212 -16.85 -11.57 -2.17
N LEU A 213 -17.11 -12.79 -1.70
CA LEU A 213 -18.46 -13.26 -1.37
C LEU A 213 -19.07 -12.48 -0.21
N GLN A 214 -18.29 -12.12 0.81
CA GLN A 214 -18.80 -11.34 1.94
C GLN A 214 -19.26 -9.95 1.51
N HIS A 215 -18.52 -9.29 0.62
CA HIS A 215 -18.83 -7.93 0.17
C HIS A 215 -19.84 -7.87 -0.98
N TYR A 216 -19.78 -8.83 -1.90
CA TYR A 216 -20.50 -8.74 -3.17
C TYR A 216 -21.38 -9.96 -3.48
N GLY A 217 -21.21 -11.08 -2.78
CA GLY A 217 -22.01 -12.29 -3.03
C GLY A 217 -23.50 -12.06 -2.81
N THR A 218 -24.33 -12.82 -3.54
CA THR A 218 -25.76 -12.88 -3.21
C THR A 218 -25.97 -13.63 -1.89
N GLU A 219 -27.15 -13.51 -1.28
CA GLU A 219 -27.43 -14.24 -0.04
C GLU A 219 -27.35 -15.76 -0.24
N GLU A 220 -27.78 -16.27 -1.39
CA GLU A 220 -27.67 -17.69 -1.75
C GLU A 220 -26.20 -18.11 -1.85
N GLN A 221 -25.35 -17.30 -2.50
CA GLN A 221 -23.92 -17.57 -2.61
C GLN A 221 -23.24 -17.54 -1.23
N LYS A 222 -23.55 -16.56 -0.39
CA LYS A 222 -23.00 -16.44 0.97
C LYS A 222 -23.37 -17.64 1.82
N ASN A 223 -24.66 -17.98 1.87
CA ASN A 223 -25.20 -19.09 2.65
C ASN A 223 -24.68 -20.45 2.17
N HIS A 224 -24.39 -20.59 0.88
CA HIS A 224 -23.80 -21.81 0.33
C HIS A 224 -22.30 -21.90 0.60
N TYR A 225 -21.52 -20.91 0.19
CA TYR A 225 -20.05 -21.01 0.13
C TYR A 225 -19.36 -20.64 1.44
N LEU A 226 -19.77 -19.57 2.14
CA LEU A 226 -19.03 -19.08 3.31
C LEU A 226 -18.95 -20.12 4.45
N PRO A 227 -20.02 -20.85 4.81
CA PRO A 227 -19.92 -21.92 5.81
C PRO A 227 -19.07 -23.11 5.38
N ARG A 228 -18.97 -23.38 4.07
CA ARG A 228 -18.16 -24.48 3.55
C ARG A 228 -16.68 -24.10 3.48
N LEU A 229 -16.38 -22.86 3.12
CA LEU A 229 -15.05 -22.25 3.21
C LEU A 229 -14.58 -22.22 4.68
N ALA A 230 -15.47 -21.81 5.60
CA ALA A 230 -15.16 -21.74 7.03
C ALA A 230 -14.72 -23.07 7.65
N ARG A 231 -15.32 -24.18 7.18
CA ARG A 231 -15.01 -25.54 7.63
C ARG A 231 -13.90 -26.23 6.82
N GLY A 232 -13.30 -25.54 5.85
CA GLY A 232 -12.29 -26.11 4.94
C GLY A 232 -12.81 -27.24 4.05
N GLN A 233 -14.13 -27.30 3.85
CA GLN A 233 -14.78 -28.22 2.89
C GLN A 233 -14.54 -27.74 1.46
N GLU A 234 -14.60 -26.42 1.26
CA GLU A 234 -14.13 -25.80 0.04
C GLU A 234 -12.72 -25.25 0.24
N ILE A 235 -11.81 -25.58 -0.66
CA ILE A 235 -10.47 -24.96 -0.75
C ILE A 235 -10.49 -24.01 -1.94
N PRO A 236 -10.44 -22.69 -1.71
CA PRO A 236 -10.50 -21.74 -2.81
C PRO A 236 -9.13 -21.53 -3.46
N CYS A 237 -9.15 -21.21 -4.74
CA CYS A 237 -8.06 -20.50 -5.41
C CYS A 237 -8.60 -19.32 -6.21
N PHE A 238 -7.73 -18.37 -6.59
CA PHE A 238 -8.13 -17.19 -7.35
C PHE A 238 -7.29 -17.02 -8.61
N ALA A 239 -7.93 -17.20 -9.76
CA ALA A 239 -7.32 -17.22 -11.08
C ALA A 239 -7.46 -15.88 -11.80
N LEU A 240 -6.49 -15.01 -11.54
CA LEU A 240 -6.35 -13.71 -12.22
C LEU A 240 -5.29 -13.76 -13.31
N THR A 241 -4.08 -14.22 -12.99
CA THR A 241 -2.91 -14.17 -13.88
C THR A 241 -3.02 -15.15 -15.04
N SER A 242 -2.77 -14.66 -16.26
CA SER A 242 -2.65 -15.47 -17.48
C SER A 242 -1.18 -15.56 -17.95
N PRO A 243 -0.85 -16.43 -18.91
CA PRO A 243 0.46 -16.44 -19.57
C PRO A 243 0.87 -15.09 -20.16
N GLU A 244 -0.09 -14.32 -20.67
CA GLU A 244 0.07 -13.05 -21.37
C GLU A 244 -0.08 -11.83 -20.46
N ALA A 245 -0.83 -11.94 -19.34
CA ALA A 245 -1.16 -10.84 -18.45
C ALA A 245 -0.84 -11.16 -16.97
N GLY A 246 0.00 -10.33 -16.35
CA GLY A 246 0.35 -10.38 -14.92
C GLY A 246 0.22 -9.02 -14.27
N SER A 247 1.28 -8.20 -14.40
CA SER A 247 1.31 -6.81 -13.93
C SER A 247 0.17 -5.95 -14.50
N ASP A 248 -0.12 -6.12 -15.80
CA ASP A 248 -1.27 -5.50 -16.45
C ASP A 248 -2.50 -6.40 -16.36
N ALA A 249 -3.07 -6.49 -15.15
CA ALA A 249 -4.24 -7.35 -14.89
C ALA A 249 -5.51 -6.88 -15.62
N GLY A 250 -5.56 -5.64 -16.12
CA GLY A 250 -6.66 -5.15 -16.95
C GLY A 250 -6.66 -5.76 -18.36
N ALA A 251 -5.51 -6.24 -18.83
CA ALA A 251 -5.32 -6.77 -20.17
C ALA A 251 -5.51 -8.29 -20.30
N ILE A 252 -6.11 -8.95 -19.30
CA ILE A 252 -6.37 -10.41 -19.34
C ILE A 252 -7.09 -10.83 -20.65
N PRO A 253 -6.67 -11.95 -21.29
CA PRO A 253 -7.25 -12.41 -22.55
C PRO A 253 -8.46 -13.33 -22.36
N ASP A 254 -8.69 -13.81 -21.13
CA ASP A 254 -9.74 -14.78 -20.82
C ASP A 254 -11.13 -14.18 -21.06
N THR A 255 -12.03 -14.95 -21.67
CA THR A 255 -13.32 -14.46 -22.16
C THR A 255 -14.50 -15.22 -21.56
N GLY A 256 -15.62 -14.53 -21.47
CA GLY A 256 -16.94 -15.08 -21.22
C GLY A 256 -17.96 -14.46 -22.16
N VAL A 257 -18.80 -15.28 -22.77
CA VAL A 257 -19.88 -14.80 -23.67
C VAL A 257 -21.21 -15.21 -23.06
N VAL A 258 -22.07 -14.24 -22.74
CA VAL A 258 -23.43 -14.49 -22.25
C VAL A 258 -24.23 -15.19 -23.36
N CYS A 259 -24.89 -16.29 -23.01
CA CYS A 259 -25.73 -17.04 -23.95
C CYS A 259 -26.76 -17.90 -23.21
N MET A 260 -27.76 -18.39 -23.93
CA MET A 260 -28.61 -19.48 -23.45
C MET A 260 -27.90 -20.81 -23.63
N GLY A 261 -28.02 -21.72 -22.66
CA GLY A 261 -27.45 -23.06 -22.76
C GLY A 261 -28.16 -24.07 -21.86
N GLU A 262 -27.89 -25.35 -22.06
CA GLU A 262 -28.43 -26.41 -21.21
C GLU A 262 -27.57 -26.57 -19.95
N TRP A 263 -28.21 -26.56 -18.79
CA TRP A 263 -27.59 -26.89 -17.51
C TRP A 263 -28.53 -27.78 -16.70
N GLN A 264 -28.05 -28.94 -16.28
CA GLN A 264 -28.84 -29.92 -15.51
C GLN A 264 -30.18 -30.27 -16.18
N GLY A 265 -30.19 -30.39 -17.52
CA GLY A 265 -31.37 -30.73 -18.31
C GLY A 265 -32.39 -29.60 -18.49
N GLN A 266 -32.05 -28.36 -18.10
CA GLN A 266 -32.88 -27.17 -18.31
C GLN A 266 -32.16 -26.14 -19.17
N GLN A 267 -32.90 -25.47 -20.05
CA GLN A 267 -32.38 -24.32 -20.77
C GLN A 267 -32.33 -23.11 -19.83
N VAL A 268 -31.14 -22.60 -19.54
CA VAL A 268 -30.93 -21.47 -18.63
C VAL A 268 -30.07 -20.39 -19.27
N LEU A 269 -30.14 -19.18 -18.72
CA LEU A 269 -29.19 -18.11 -19.05
C LEU A 269 -27.85 -18.42 -18.38
N GLY A 270 -26.77 -18.33 -19.15
CA GLY A 270 -25.44 -18.61 -18.67
C GLY A 270 -24.38 -17.87 -19.46
N MET A 271 -23.16 -18.38 -19.37
CA MET A 271 -22.02 -17.86 -20.10
C MET A 271 -21.09 -19.00 -20.50
N ARG A 272 -20.52 -18.90 -21.71
CA ARG A 272 -19.45 -19.78 -22.18
C ARG A 272 -18.10 -19.15 -21.88
N LEU A 273 -17.28 -19.86 -21.12
CA LEU A 273 -16.02 -19.38 -20.59
C LEU A 273 -14.84 -20.09 -21.26
N THR A 274 -13.84 -19.30 -21.65
CA THR A 274 -12.56 -19.79 -22.16
C THR A 274 -11.43 -19.07 -21.42
N TRP A 275 -10.53 -19.83 -20.79
CA TRP A 275 -9.43 -19.27 -20.00
C TRP A 275 -8.19 -20.14 -20.01
N ASN A 276 -7.05 -19.49 -19.77
CA ASN A 276 -5.78 -20.16 -19.51
C ASN A 276 -5.02 -19.35 -18.46
N LYS A 277 -4.99 -19.88 -17.23
CA LYS A 277 -4.44 -19.18 -16.07
C LYS A 277 -3.20 -19.90 -15.56
N ARG A 278 -2.25 -19.14 -15.03
CA ARG A 278 -0.98 -19.66 -14.51
C ARG A 278 -0.64 -19.07 -13.16
N TYR A 279 0.20 -19.78 -12.42
CA TYR A 279 0.71 -19.38 -11.11
C TYR A 279 -0.38 -19.20 -10.05
N ILE A 280 -1.43 -20.02 -10.11
CA ILE A 280 -2.57 -19.93 -9.21
C ILE A 280 -2.28 -20.73 -7.95
N THR A 281 -2.11 -20.03 -6.84
CA THR A 281 -1.89 -20.63 -5.52
C THR A 281 -3.11 -21.43 -5.08
N LEU A 282 -2.89 -22.58 -4.46
CA LEU A 282 -3.86 -23.61 -4.08
C LEU A 282 -4.57 -24.34 -5.23
N ALA A 283 -4.44 -23.93 -6.49
CA ALA A 283 -5.14 -24.55 -7.62
C ALA A 283 -5.04 -26.09 -7.71
N PRO A 284 -3.88 -26.73 -7.47
CA PRO A 284 -3.77 -28.20 -7.55
C PRO A 284 -4.69 -28.97 -6.59
N ILE A 285 -5.14 -28.33 -5.52
CA ILE A 285 -5.99 -28.92 -4.47
C ILE A 285 -7.31 -28.14 -4.29
N ALA A 286 -7.60 -27.19 -5.17
CA ALA A 286 -8.78 -26.34 -5.06
C ALA A 286 -10.05 -27.11 -5.43
N THR A 287 -11.11 -26.90 -4.66
CA THR A 287 -12.46 -27.40 -4.96
C THR A 287 -13.32 -26.33 -5.62
N VAL A 288 -12.95 -25.06 -5.44
CA VAL A 288 -13.64 -23.92 -6.03
C VAL A 288 -12.64 -22.89 -6.57
N LEU A 289 -12.93 -22.39 -7.77
CA LEU A 289 -12.10 -21.49 -8.56
C LEU A 289 -12.77 -20.13 -8.67
N GLY A 290 -12.21 -19.10 -8.04
CA GLY A 290 -12.53 -17.72 -8.38
C GLY A 290 -11.86 -17.38 -9.71
N LEU A 291 -12.61 -16.97 -10.73
CA LEU A 291 -12.10 -16.69 -12.08
C LEU A 291 -12.40 -15.25 -12.47
N ALA A 292 -11.36 -14.51 -12.89
CA ALA A 292 -11.51 -13.20 -13.52
C ALA A 292 -11.35 -13.31 -15.05
N PHE A 293 -12.31 -12.76 -15.81
CA PHE A 293 -12.36 -12.80 -17.28
C PHE A 293 -13.08 -11.55 -17.83
N LYS A 294 -12.94 -11.26 -19.11
CA LYS A 294 -13.70 -10.21 -19.81
C LYS A 294 -15.02 -10.79 -20.31
N LEU A 295 -16.12 -10.19 -19.89
CA LEU A 295 -17.46 -10.64 -20.25
C LEU A 295 -18.05 -9.77 -21.37
N SER A 296 -18.61 -10.44 -22.38
CA SER A 296 -19.42 -9.84 -23.43
C SER A 296 -20.82 -10.45 -23.48
N ASP A 297 -21.78 -9.67 -23.94
CA ASP A 297 -23.20 -10.02 -24.09
C ASP A 297 -23.69 -9.58 -25.49
N PRO A 298 -23.28 -10.30 -26.56
CA PRO A 298 -23.55 -9.90 -27.95
C PRO A 298 -25.05 -9.83 -28.26
N ASP A 299 -25.84 -10.69 -27.63
CA ASP A 299 -27.30 -10.76 -27.81
C ASP A 299 -28.07 -9.86 -26.82
N ARG A 300 -27.35 -9.11 -25.97
CA ARG A 300 -27.89 -8.17 -24.96
C ARG A 300 -28.93 -8.81 -24.04
N LEU A 301 -28.70 -10.07 -23.65
CA LEU A 301 -29.59 -10.83 -22.78
C LEU A 301 -29.66 -10.26 -21.36
N LEU A 302 -28.68 -9.44 -20.95
CA LEU A 302 -28.65 -8.70 -19.69
C LEU A 302 -29.13 -7.24 -19.83
N GLY A 303 -29.55 -6.81 -21.03
CA GLY A 303 -30.16 -5.49 -21.28
C GLY A 303 -29.18 -4.31 -21.30
N GLY A 304 -27.88 -4.57 -21.44
CA GLY A 304 -26.80 -3.58 -21.37
C GLY A 304 -26.00 -3.39 -22.67
N GLU A 305 -24.74 -2.98 -22.51
CA GLU A 305 -23.74 -2.90 -23.59
C GLU A 305 -23.23 -4.30 -23.96
N GLU A 306 -22.72 -4.46 -25.18
CA GLU A 306 -22.17 -5.74 -25.65
C GLU A 306 -20.86 -6.11 -24.94
N GLU A 307 -20.05 -5.13 -24.56
CA GLU A 307 -18.78 -5.35 -23.84
C GLU A 307 -18.94 -4.87 -22.40
N LEU A 308 -19.20 -5.80 -21.47
CA LEU A 308 -19.52 -5.46 -20.07
C LEU A 308 -18.27 -5.14 -19.25
N GLY A 309 -17.16 -5.80 -19.57
CA GLY A 309 -15.85 -5.62 -18.93
C GLY A 309 -15.46 -6.79 -18.02
N ILE A 310 -14.48 -6.57 -17.15
CA ILE A 310 -13.94 -7.62 -16.28
C ILE A 310 -15.01 -8.06 -15.28
N THR A 311 -15.22 -9.37 -15.18
CA THR A 311 -16.19 -10.02 -14.30
C THR A 311 -15.48 -11.09 -13.47
N CYS A 312 -15.92 -11.28 -12.22
CA CYS A 312 -15.45 -12.35 -11.35
C CYS A 312 -16.57 -13.39 -11.17
N ALA A 313 -16.26 -14.66 -11.42
CA ALA A 313 -17.17 -15.78 -11.18
C ALA A 313 -16.54 -16.79 -10.21
N LEU A 314 -17.38 -17.60 -9.58
CA LEU A 314 -16.97 -18.67 -8.70
C LEU A 314 -17.43 -20.02 -9.27
N ILE A 315 -16.47 -20.86 -9.67
CA ILE A 315 -16.71 -22.07 -10.46
C ILE A 315 -16.21 -23.28 -9.67
N PRO A 316 -17.04 -24.31 -9.40
CA PRO A 316 -16.56 -25.57 -8.86
C PRO A 316 -15.51 -26.20 -9.78
N THR A 317 -14.41 -26.69 -9.23
CA THR A 317 -13.35 -27.33 -10.05
C THR A 317 -13.77 -28.67 -10.62
N SER A 318 -14.87 -29.25 -10.13
CA SER A 318 -15.52 -30.44 -10.68
C SER A 318 -16.42 -30.16 -11.90
N THR A 319 -16.61 -28.90 -12.29
CA THR A 319 -17.40 -28.56 -13.48
C THR A 319 -16.78 -29.20 -14.73
N PRO A 320 -17.55 -29.91 -15.58
CA PRO A 320 -17.03 -30.57 -16.77
C PRO A 320 -16.23 -29.62 -17.67
N GLY A 321 -15.04 -30.05 -18.08
CA GLY A 321 -14.11 -29.28 -18.90
C GLY A 321 -13.11 -28.43 -18.12
N VAL A 322 -13.30 -28.20 -16.81
CA VAL A 322 -12.30 -27.52 -15.99
C VAL A 322 -11.07 -28.41 -15.87
N GLU A 323 -9.93 -27.90 -16.31
CA GLU A 323 -8.65 -28.61 -16.23
C GLU A 323 -7.74 -27.98 -15.19
N ILE A 324 -7.29 -28.78 -14.22
CA ILE A 324 -6.18 -28.43 -13.33
C ILE A 324 -4.91 -29.04 -13.93
N GLY A 325 -3.97 -28.20 -14.36
CA GLY A 325 -2.76 -28.70 -15.00
C GLY A 325 -1.67 -29.12 -13.99
N ARG A 326 -0.47 -29.38 -14.51
CA ARG A 326 0.66 -29.84 -13.70
C ARG A 326 1.03 -28.81 -12.62
N ARG A 327 1.11 -29.26 -11.37
CA ARG A 327 1.62 -28.47 -10.23
C ARG A 327 2.98 -27.84 -10.56
N HIS A 328 3.10 -26.53 -10.32
CA HIS A 328 4.33 -25.77 -10.46
C HIS A 328 5.27 -25.97 -9.27
N PHE A 329 6.55 -25.70 -9.48
CA PHE A 329 7.60 -25.87 -8.46
C PHE A 329 8.41 -24.57 -8.29
N PRO A 330 7.94 -23.62 -7.47
CA PRO A 330 8.53 -22.29 -7.39
C PRO A 330 9.76 -22.28 -6.48
N LEU A 331 10.95 -22.22 -7.09
CA LEU A 331 12.25 -22.03 -6.41
C LEU A 331 12.51 -22.98 -5.23
N ASN A 332 12.00 -24.22 -5.31
CA ASN A 332 12.11 -25.20 -4.23
C ASN A 332 11.44 -24.74 -2.91
N VAL A 333 10.43 -23.87 -3.01
CA VAL A 333 9.47 -23.52 -1.95
C VAL A 333 8.11 -24.10 -2.34
N PRO A 334 7.89 -25.40 -2.13
CA PRO A 334 6.75 -26.12 -2.71
C PRO A 334 5.42 -25.85 -2.01
N PHE A 335 4.93 -24.61 -2.02
CA PHE A 335 3.51 -24.36 -1.75
C PHE A 335 2.66 -24.86 -2.92
N GLN A 336 1.38 -25.14 -2.68
CA GLN A 336 0.46 -25.58 -3.74
C GLN A 336 0.26 -24.46 -4.75
N ASN A 337 0.67 -24.68 -6.00
CA ASN A 337 0.57 -23.70 -7.08
C ASN A 337 0.44 -24.43 -8.42
N GLY A 338 -0.44 -23.97 -9.30
CA GLY A 338 -0.64 -24.63 -10.59
C GLY A 338 -1.40 -23.77 -11.60
N PRO A 339 -1.55 -24.24 -12.84
CA PRO A 339 -2.37 -23.61 -13.84
C PRO A 339 -3.81 -24.16 -13.82
N THR A 340 -4.75 -23.39 -14.38
CA THR A 340 -6.13 -23.82 -14.63
C THR A 340 -6.55 -23.44 -16.04
N ARG A 341 -7.30 -24.30 -16.73
CA ARG A 341 -7.77 -24.04 -18.09
C ARG A 341 -9.24 -24.43 -18.26
N GLY A 342 -9.85 -23.82 -19.25
CA GLY A 342 -11.17 -24.18 -19.73
C GLY A 342 -11.36 -23.68 -21.15
N ASN A 343 -12.05 -24.47 -21.97
CA ASN A 343 -12.34 -24.13 -23.35
C ASN A 343 -13.83 -24.32 -23.61
N ASP A 344 -14.52 -23.21 -23.88
CA ASP A 344 -15.95 -23.17 -24.18
C ASP A 344 -16.85 -23.84 -23.13
N ILE A 345 -16.57 -23.60 -21.85
CA ILE A 345 -17.31 -24.22 -20.73
C ILE A 345 -18.54 -23.38 -20.41
N PHE A 346 -19.72 -23.97 -20.54
CA PHE A 346 -20.97 -23.33 -20.14
C PHE A 346 -21.16 -23.40 -18.62
N VAL A 347 -21.46 -22.27 -17.99
CA VAL A 347 -21.89 -22.18 -16.59
C VAL A 347 -23.10 -21.26 -16.45
N PRO A 348 -23.99 -21.48 -15.46
CA PRO A 348 -25.11 -20.58 -15.19
C PRO A 348 -24.65 -19.16 -14.86
N ILE A 349 -25.47 -18.17 -15.22
CA ILE A 349 -25.10 -16.76 -15.05
C ILE A 349 -24.94 -16.37 -13.57
N ASP A 350 -25.63 -17.10 -12.68
CA ASP A 350 -25.57 -16.91 -11.22
C ASP A 350 -24.23 -17.34 -10.59
N TYR A 351 -23.30 -17.88 -11.39
CA TYR A 351 -21.92 -18.13 -10.96
C TYR A 351 -21.10 -16.83 -10.88
N ILE A 352 -21.55 -15.74 -11.53
CA ILE A 352 -20.98 -14.41 -11.31
C ILE A 352 -21.12 -14.07 -9.82
N ILE A 353 -20.04 -13.63 -9.17
CA ILE A 353 -20.08 -13.23 -7.76
C ILE A 353 -20.99 -12.00 -7.64
N GLY A 354 -22.08 -12.14 -6.88
CA GLY A 354 -23.15 -11.14 -6.78
C GLY A 354 -24.21 -11.20 -7.88
N GLY A 355 -24.19 -12.25 -8.70
CA GLY A 355 -25.15 -12.52 -9.75
C GLY A 355 -25.06 -11.58 -10.95
N PRO A 356 -26.06 -11.63 -11.86
CA PRO A 356 -26.05 -10.86 -13.10
C PRO A 356 -25.87 -9.34 -12.92
N LYS A 357 -26.33 -8.79 -11.78
CA LYS A 357 -26.20 -7.37 -11.45
C LYS A 357 -24.74 -6.90 -11.28
N MET A 358 -23.82 -7.83 -11.03
CA MET A 358 -22.39 -7.55 -10.86
C MET A 358 -21.55 -7.86 -12.11
N ALA A 359 -22.19 -8.22 -13.23
CA ALA A 359 -21.52 -8.36 -14.51
C ALA A 359 -20.76 -7.07 -14.87
N GLY A 360 -19.49 -7.20 -15.27
CA GLY A 360 -18.60 -6.08 -15.60
C GLY A 360 -18.06 -5.28 -14.41
N GLN A 361 -18.40 -5.64 -13.17
CA GLN A 361 -17.93 -4.96 -11.94
C GLN A 361 -16.72 -5.65 -11.28
N GLY A 362 -16.17 -6.68 -11.91
CA GLY A 362 -15.08 -7.48 -11.36
C GLY A 362 -13.80 -6.69 -11.12
N TRP A 363 -13.47 -5.71 -11.97
CA TRP A 363 -12.28 -4.88 -11.77
C TRP A 363 -12.36 -4.07 -10.47
N ARG A 364 -13.51 -3.43 -10.21
CA ARG A 364 -13.77 -2.72 -8.96
C ARG A 364 -13.61 -3.65 -7.75
N MET A 365 -14.24 -4.84 -7.78
CA MET A 365 -14.12 -5.82 -6.70
C MET A 365 -12.66 -6.19 -6.42
N LEU A 366 -11.89 -6.43 -7.48
CA LEU A 366 -10.47 -6.75 -7.38
C LEU A 366 -9.71 -5.60 -6.74
N VAL A 367 -9.84 -4.38 -7.23
CA VAL A 367 -9.05 -3.27 -6.66
C VAL A 367 -9.41 -2.98 -5.21
N GLU A 368 -10.69 -3.07 -4.84
CA GLU A 368 -11.13 -2.88 -3.45
C GLU A 368 -10.55 -3.94 -2.51
N CYS A 369 -10.76 -5.23 -2.77
CA CYS A 369 -10.32 -6.31 -1.88
C CYS A 369 -8.80 -6.55 -1.93
N LEU A 370 -8.19 -6.57 -3.13
CA LEU A 370 -6.74 -6.77 -3.28
C LEU A 370 -5.93 -5.71 -2.55
N SER A 371 -6.46 -4.48 -2.42
CA SER A 371 -5.76 -3.39 -1.75
C SER A 371 -5.59 -3.63 -0.24
N VAL A 372 -6.58 -4.23 0.41
CA VAL A 372 -6.54 -4.55 1.85
C VAL A 372 -5.62 -5.73 2.10
N GLY A 373 -5.83 -6.84 1.38
CA GLY A 373 -5.01 -8.05 1.50
C GLY A 373 -3.51 -7.79 1.32
N ARG A 374 -3.14 -6.94 0.34
CA ARG A 374 -1.75 -6.52 0.08
C ARG A 374 -1.10 -5.85 1.29
N GLY A 375 -1.87 -5.10 2.08
CA GLY A 375 -1.40 -4.41 3.28
C GLY A 375 -1.15 -5.34 4.47
N ILE A 376 -1.61 -6.60 4.40
CA ILE A 376 -1.59 -7.53 5.53
C ILE A 376 -0.66 -8.72 5.23
N THR A 377 -0.93 -9.51 4.19
CA THR A 377 -0.35 -10.86 4.07
C THR A 377 1.17 -10.86 3.82
N LEU A 378 1.64 -10.31 2.70
CA LEU A 378 3.07 -10.29 2.39
C LEU A 378 3.91 -9.45 3.37
N PRO A 379 3.45 -8.27 3.83
CA PRO A 379 4.14 -7.54 4.90
C PRO A 379 4.29 -8.40 6.16
N SER A 380 3.23 -9.08 6.60
CA SER A 380 3.28 -9.93 7.79
C SER A 380 4.21 -11.12 7.62
N ASN A 381 4.15 -11.82 6.49
CA ASN A 381 5.03 -12.96 6.23
C ASN A 381 6.51 -12.54 6.20
N SER A 382 6.81 -11.39 5.59
CA SER A 382 8.18 -10.86 5.53
C SER A 382 8.66 -10.45 6.93
N THR A 383 7.82 -9.77 7.71
CA THR A 383 8.13 -9.35 9.08
C THR A 383 8.37 -10.54 10.01
N GLY A 384 7.50 -11.54 9.98
CA GLY A 384 7.65 -12.74 10.82
C GLY A 384 8.90 -13.55 10.49
N GLY A 385 9.18 -13.72 9.19
CA GLY A 385 10.42 -14.33 8.70
C GLY A 385 11.66 -13.58 9.18
N VAL A 386 11.70 -12.25 9.04
CA VAL A 386 12.85 -11.44 9.48
C VAL A 386 13.04 -11.47 11.00
N LYS A 387 11.97 -11.47 11.80
CA LYS A 387 12.08 -11.62 13.27
C LYS A 387 12.77 -12.93 13.65
N SER A 388 12.42 -14.01 12.97
CA SER A 388 13.02 -15.34 13.22
C SER A 388 14.45 -15.41 12.73
N VAL A 389 14.76 -14.80 11.57
CA VAL A 389 16.13 -14.63 11.08
C VAL A 389 16.98 -13.81 12.03
N ALA A 390 16.44 -12.71 12.58
CA ALA A 390 17.14 -11.87 13.56
C ALA A 390 17.49 -12.66 14.83
N LEU A 391 16.53 -13.41 15.37
CA LEU A 391 16.73 -14.26 16.54
C LEU A 391 17.81 -15.33 16.27
N ALA A 392 17.65 -16.13 15.21
CA ALA A 392 18.53 -17.25 14.92
C ALA A 392 19.95 -16.80 14.53
N THR A 393 20.06 -15.75 13.72
CA THR A 393 21.35 -15.21 13.28
C THR A 393 22.08 -14.50 14.42
N GLY A 394 21.36 -13.76 15.26
CA GLY A 394 21.93 -13.14 16.47
C GLY A 394 22.45 -14.20 17.45
N ALA A 395 21.67 -15.26 17.71
CA ALA A 395 22.11 -16.38 18.53
C ALA A 395 23.34 -17.08 17.93
N TYR A 396 23.33 -17.35 16.61
CA TYR A 396 24.48 -17.93 15.90
C TYR A 396 25.72 -17.06 16.04
N ALA A 397 25.59 -15.73 15.87
CA ALA A 397 26.70 -14.80 16.01
C ALA A 397 27.28 -14.78 17.42
N HIS A 398 26.43 -14.95 18.44
CA HIS A 398 26.85 -15.03 19.84
C HIS A 398 27.65 -16.32 20.13
N ILE A 399 27.16 -17.48 19.69
CA ILE A 399 27.77 -18.78 20.04
C ILE A 399 28.96 -19.15 19.13
N ARG A 400 28.93 -18.75 17.86
CA ARG A 400 29.95 -19.12 16.88
C ARG A 400 31.24 -18.37 17.20
N ARG A 401 32.35 -19.11 17.29
CA ARG A 401 33.68 -18.54 17.54
C ARG A 401 34.59 -18.64 16.32
N GLN A 402 35.28 -17.56 16.02
CA GLN A 402 36.46 -17.51 15.14
C GLN A 402 37.48 -16.55 15.71
N PHE A 403 38.77 -16.78 15.40
CA PHE A 403 39.87 -15.99 15.94
C PHE A 403 39.80 -15.86 17.49
N LYS A 404 39.37 -16.94 18.16
CA LYS A 404 39.19 -17.07 19.63
C LYS A 404 38.10 -16.18 20.27
N ILE A 405 37.33 -15.43 19.49
CA ILE A 405 36.22 -14.60 19.97
C ILE A 405 34.89 -15.05 19.36
N SER A 406 33.78 -14.65 19.97
CA SER A 406 32.45 -14.74 19.34
C SER A 406 32.43 -13.85 18.09
N ILE A 407 31.88 -14.33 16.98
CA ILE A 407 31.85 -13.56 15.73
C ILE A 407 30.98 -12.30 15.87
N GLY A 408 29.99 -12.28 16.77
CA GLY A 408 29.19 -11.10 17.06
C GLY A 408 29.95 -9.95 17.72
N LYS A 409 31.23 -10.12 18.07
CA LYS A 409 32.14 -9.06 18.55
C LYS A 409 33.05 -8.51 17.45
N MET A 410 32.88 -8.96 16.21
CA MET A 410 33.64 -8.48 15.06
C MET A 410 32.83 -7.37 14.39
N GLU A 411 33.42 -6.18 14.23
CA GLU A 411 32.72 -5.00 13.69
C GLU A 411 32.07 -5.27 12.31
N GLY A 412 32.73 -6.08 11.47
CA GLY A 412 32.18 -6.49 10.16
C GLY A 412 30.94 -7.38 10.24
N ILE A 413 30.66 -8.02 11.39
CA ILE A 413 29.44 -8.79 11.66
C ILE A 413 28.40 -7.92 12.36
N GLU A 414 28.82 -6.96 13.18
CA GLU A 414 27.91 -6.03 13.88
C GLU A 414 27.10 -5.19 12.90
N GLU A 415 27.69 -4.75 11.79
CA GLU A 415 26.98 -3.94 10.78
C GLU A 415 25.79 -4.67 10.11
N PRO A 416 25.94 -5.87 9.50
CA PRO A 416 24.80 -6.62 8.98
C PRO A 416 23.83 -7.08 10.08
N LEU A 417 24.30 -7.37 11.31
CA LEU A 417 23.39 -7.66 12.43
C LEU A 417 22.49 -6.47 12.77
N ALA A 418 23.05 -5.26 12.80
CA ALA A 418 22.29 -4.03 13.03
C ALA A 418 21.23 -3.82 11.94
N ARG A 419 21.57 -4.11 10.66
CA ARG A 419 20.59 -4.06 9.56
C ARG A 419 19.44 -5.04 9.74
N ILE A 420 19.74 -6.29 10.12
CA ILE A 420 18.71 -7.31 10.35
C ILE A 420 17.78 -6.90 11.50
N ALA A 421 18.34 -6.53 12.66
CA ALA A 421 17.55 -6.16 13.83
C ALA A 421 16.73 -4.87 13.60
N GLY A 422 17.36 -3.87 13.00
CA GLY A 422 16.72 -2.61 12.66
C GLY A 422 15.59 -2.78 11.65
N ASN A 423 15.79 -3.59 10.60
CA ASN A 423 14.71 -3.93 9.66
C ASN A 423 13.57 -4.66 10.35
N ALA A 424 13.84 -5.60 11.26
CA ALA A 424 12.80 -6.28 12.02
C ALA A 424 11.90 -5.28 12.77
N TYR A 425 12.51 -4.27 13.42
CA TYR A 425 11.77 -3.24 14.16
C TYR A 425 10.94 -2.33 13.23
N VAL A 426 11.55 -1.83 12.15
CA VAL A 426 10.90 -0.95 11.15
C VAL A 426 9.74 -1.67 10.47
N MET A 427 9.96 -2.90 10.01
CA MET A 427 8.96 -3.69 9.29
C MET A 427 7.77 -4.04 10.19
N ASP A 428 8.00 -4.39 11.44
CA ASP A 428 6.92 -4.64 12.39
C ASP A 428 6.14 -3.38 12.75
N ALA A 429 6.82 -2.25 12.93
CA ALA A 429 6.15 -0.97 13.15
C ALA A 429 5.25 -0.60 11.97
N ALA A 430 5.74 -0.74 10.74
CA ALA A 430 5.00 -0.43 9.51
C ALA A 430 3.84 -1.40 9.28
N ALA A 431 4.08 -2.71 9.39
CA ALA A 431 3.05 -3.75 9.23
C ALA A 431 1.98 -3.65 10.32
N SER A 432 2.35 -3.20 11.53
CA SER A 432 1.36 -2.89 12.56
C SER A 432 0.56 -1.66 12.16
N LEU A 433 1.20 -0.51 11.91
CA LEU A 433 0.51 0.76 11.70
C LEU A 433 -0.57 0.70 10.59
N ILE A 434 -0.31 0.01 9.48
CA ILE A 434 -1.31 -0.09 8.41
C ILE A 434 -2.59 -0.83 8.85
N THR A 435 -2.47 -1.83 9.72
CA THR A 435 -3.65 -2.55 10.25
C THR A 435 -4.55 -1.63 11.08
N TYR A 436 -4.01 -0.55 11.63
CA TYR A 436 -4.78 0.42 12.42
C TYR A 436 -5.75 1.15 11.50
N GLY A 437 -5.25 1.66 10.37
CA GLY A 437 -6.08 2.29 9.34
C GLY A 437 -7.18 1.34 8.85
N ILE A 438 -6.82 0.09 8.54
CA ILE A 438 -7.77 -0.93 8.08
C ILE A 438 -8.86 -1.20 9.14
N MET A 439 -8.49 -1.31 10.42
CA MET A 439 -9.45 -1.51 11.52
C MET A 439 -10.35 -0.28 11.76
N LEU A 440 -9.90 0.91 11.40
CA LEU A 440 -10.73 2.13 11.41
C LEU A 440 -11.68 2.23 10.20
N GLY A 441 -11.68 1.23 9.31
CA GLY A 441 -12.52 1.18 8.11
C GLY A 441 -11.87 1.84 6.88
N GLU A 442 -10.61 2.26 6.96
CA GLU A 442 -9.88 2.80 5.82
C GLU A 442 -9.50 1.70 4.82
N LYS A 443 -9.42 2.05 3.54
CA LYS A 443 -8.89 1.22 2.45
C LYS A 443 -7.62 1.87 1.87
N PRO A 444 -6.50 1.93 2.62
CA PRO A 444 -5.37 2.80 2.30
C PRO A 444 -4.46 2.21 1.21
N ALA A 445 -4.91 2.25 -0.05
CA ALA A 445 -4.25 1.59 -1.19
C ALA A 445 -2.77 1.97 -1.37
N VAL A 446 -2.43 3.25 -1.14
CA VAL A 446 -1.05 3.76 -1.25
C VAL A 446 -0.17 3.20 -0.14
N LEU A 447 -0.66 3.17 1.11
CA LEU A 447 0.09 2.57 2.21
C LEU A 447 0.25 1.07 2.03
N SER A 448 -0.77 0.35 1.55
CA SER A 448 -0.68 -1.08 1.23
C SER A 448 0.44 -1.35 0.23
N ALA A 449 0.60 -0.49 -0.78
CA ALA A 449 1.71 -0.54 -1.73
C ALA A 449 3.07 -0.25 -1.05
N ILE A 450 3.14 0.76 -0.17
CA ILE A 450 4.35 1.09 0.59
C ILE A 450 4.80 -0.10 1.46
N VAL A 451 3.92 -0.64 2.31
CA VAL A 451 4.30 -1.73 3.22
C VAL A 451 4.66 -2.99 2.46
N LYS A 452 3.94 -3.32 1.38
CA LYS A 452 4.26 -4.49 0.55
C LYS A 452 5.64 -4.35 -0.06
N TYR A 453 5.94 -3.21 -0.69
CA TYR A 453 7.24 -2.98 -1.31
C TYR A 453 8.37 -3.03 -0.27
N HIS A 454 8.26 -2.22 0.80
CA HIS A 454 9.36 -2.05 1.75
C HIS A 454 9.57 -3.26 2.65
N CYS A 455 8.51 -3.93 3.13
CA CYS A 455 8.68 -5.12 3.97
C CYS A 455 9.27 -6.29 3.19
N THR A 456 8.83 -6.53 1.94
CA THR A 456 9.38 -7.63 1.13
C THR A 456 10.82 -7.34 0.70
N HIS A 457 11.14 -6.09 0.34
CA HIS A 457 12.49 -5.71 -0.06
C HIS A 457 13.49 -5.75 1.11
N ARG A 458 13.13 -5.16 2.25
CA ARG A 458 13.96 -5.22 3.48
C ARG A 458 14.08 -6.65 4.00
N GLY A 459 13.04 -7.46 3.83
CA GLY A 459 13.08 -8.89 4.13
C GLY A 459 14.12 -9.64 3.31
N GLN A 460 14.11 -9.44 1.99
CA GLN A 460 15.12 -10.02 1.10
C GLN A 460 16.55 -9.59 1.49
N GLN A 461 16.77 -8.29 1.75
CA GLN A 461 18.09 -7.79 2.16
C GLN A 461 18.56 -8.41 3.48
N SER A 462 17.66 -8.52 4.47
CA SER A 462 17.99 -9.10 5.77
C SER A 462 18.33 -10.59 5.67
N ILE A 463 17.68 -11.32 4.76
CA ILE A 463 18.01 -12.73 4.50
C ILE A 463 19.38 -12.85 3.83
N ILE A 464 19.73 -11.94 2.91
CA ILE A 464 21.07 -11.90 2.29
C ILE A 464 22.15 -11.59 3.33
N ASP A 465 21.92 -10.59 4.19
CA ASP A 465 22.84 -10.24 5.29
C ASP A 465 23.03 -11.44 6.25
N ALA A 466 21.95 -12.17 6.55
CA ALA A 466 22.02 -13.36 7.39
C ALA A 466 22.81 -14.51 6.73
N MET A 467 22.74 -14.66 5.41
CA MET A 467 23.51 -15.66 4.68
C MET A 467 25.01 -15.38 4.80
N ASP A 468 25.39 -14.11 4.74
CA ASP A 468 26.80 -13.70 4.89
C ASP A 468 27.32 -13.98 6.30
N ILE A 469 26.56 -13.62 7.34
CA ILE A 469 26.93 -13.87 8.74
C ILE A 469 27.03 -15.38 9.05
N THR A 470 26.08 -16.18 8.55
CA THR A 470 26.02 -17.62 8.85
C THR A 470 27.02 -18.43 8.02
N GLY A 471 27.43 -17.91 6.87
CA GLY A 471 28.42 -18.52 5.98
C GLY A 471 28.06 -19.95 5.59
N GLY A 472 29.00 -20.87 5.80
CA GLY A 472 28.79 -22.30 5.52
C GLY A 472 27.52 -22.88 6.15
N LYS A 473 27.13 -22.43 7.35
CA LYS A 473 25.91 -22.91 8.02
C LYS A 473 24.65 -22.53 7.25
N GLY A 474 24.62 -21.33 6.66
CA GLY A 474 23.47 -20.83 5.90
C GLY A 474 23.24 -21.62 4.61
N ILE A 475 24.30 -22.06 3.92
CA ILE A 475 24.21 -22.75 2.63
C ILE A 475 24.01 -24.28 2.75
N MET A 476 24.37 -24.90 3.87
CA MET A 476 24.23 -26.35 4.08
C MET A 476 22.79 -26.69 4.41
N LEU A 477 22.01 -27.04 3.39
CA LEU A 477 20.60 -27.36 3.50
C LEU A 477 20.40 -28.76 4.12
N GLY A 478 19.79 -28.80 5.30
CA GLY A 478 19.53 -29.99 6.12
C GLY A 478 18.59 -29.65 7.27
N GLU A 479 18.19 -30.62 8.10
CA GLU A 479 17.20 -30.43 9.19
C GLU A 479 17.53 -29.28 10.15
N SER A 480 18.82 -29.02 10.40
CA SER A 480 19.26 -27.97 11.31
C SER A 480 19.48 -26.61 10.63
N ASN A 481 19.14 -26.46 9.35
CA ASN A 481 19.25 -25.21 8.61
C ASN A 481 18.00 -24.35 8.85
N PHE A 482 18.19 -23.07 9.19
CA PHE A 482 17.10 -22.14 9.49
C PHE A 482 16.95 -21.00 8.47
N LEU A 483 17.73 -21.01 7.38
CA LEU A 483 17.90 -19.82 6.53
C LEU A 483 17.81 -20.09 5.02
N ALA A 484 18.33 -21.21 4.52
CA ALA A 484 18.43 -21.50 3.09
C ALA A 484 17.07 -21.46 2.37
N ARG A 485 16.01 -21.96 3.01
CA ARG A 485 14.65 -21.93 2.45
C ARG A 485 14.08 -20.52 2.37
N ALA A 486 14.33 -19.69 3.38
CA ALA A 486 13.98 -18.28 3.34
C ALA A 486 14.74 -17.55 2.21
N TYR A 487 16.02 -17.84 2.02
CA TYR A 487 16.81 -17.28 0.92
C TYR A 487 16.28 -17.67 -0.46
N GLN A 488 15.96 -18.96 -0.66
CA GLN A 488 15.36 -19.45 -1.91
C GLN A 488 13.98 -18.84 -2.17
N GLY A 489 13.18 -18.60 -1.12
CA GLY A 489 11.84 -18.01 -1.22
C GLY A 489 11.80 -16.49 -1.35
N ALA A 490 12.86 -15.77 -0.96
CA ALA A 490 12.88 -14.31 -0.93
C ALA A 490 12.48 -13.62 -2.27
N PRO A 491 12.86 -14.15 -3.45
CA PRO A 491 12.45 -13.57 -4.74
C PRO A 491 10.94 -13.64 -5.02
N ILE A 492 10.21 -14.55 -4.37
CA ILE A 492 8.77 -14.75 -4.60
C ILE A 492 8.00 -13.53 -4.09
N ALA A 493 8.29 -13.10 -2.85
CA ALA A 493 7.58 -12.01 -2.18
C ALA A 493 7.71 -10.66 -2.91
N ILE A 494 8.85 -10.39 -3.54
CA ILE A 494 9.06 -9.16 -4.31
C ILE A 494 8.35 -9.18 -5.69
N THR A 495 7.91 -10.34 -6.15
CA THR A 495 7.35 -10.56 -7.49
C THR A 495 5.82 -10.60 -7.48
N VAL A 496 5.21 -11.27 -6.49
CA VAL A 496 3.76 -11.49 -6.43
C VAL A 496 3.00 -10.30 -5.81
N GLU A 497 1.67 -10.30 -5.94
CA GLU A 497 0.75 -9.22 -5.50
C GLU A 497 1.09 -7.82 -6.05
N GLY A 498 1.67 -7.79 -7.24
CA GLY A 498 2.24 -6.62 -7.89
C GLY A 498 3.74 -6.59 -7.68
N ALA A 499 4.52 -6.78 -8.74
CA ALA A 499 5.97 -6.77 -8.64
C ALA A 499 6.47 -5.45 -8.04
N ASN A 500 7.50 -5.52 -7.19
CA ASN A 500 8.02 -4.36 -6.46
C ASN A 500 8.38 -3.19 -7.38
N ILE A 501 8.86 -3.47 -8.60
CA ILE A 501 9.15 -2.45 -9.62
C ILE A 501 7.87 -1.68 -10.01
N LEU A 502 6.78 -2.39 -10.29
CA LEU A 502 5.48 -1.79 -10.61
C LEU A 502 4.90 -1.05 -9.41
N THR A 503 4.92 -1.67 -8.24
CA THR A 503 4.40 -1.07 -6.99
C THR A 503 5.12 0.25 -6.71
N ARG A 504 6.46 0.24 -6.77
CA ARG A 504 7.28 1.43 -6.52
C ARG A 504 7.07 2.52 -7.59
N SER A 505 7.13 2.17 -8.87
CA SER A 505 7.16 3.16 -9.94
C SER A 505 5.79 3.72 -10.30
N MET A 506 4.72 2.91 -10.23
CA MET A 506 3.39 3.27 -10.73
C MET A 506 2.34 3.42 -9.62
N MET A 507 2.38 2.62 -8.56
CA MET A 507 1.31 2.62 -7.55
C MET A 507 1.56 3.66 -6.45
N ILE A 508 2.69 3.60 -5.75
CA ILE A 508 2.94 4.41 -4.54
C ILE A 508 2.77 5.90 -4.85
N PHE A 509 3.47 6.42 -5.86
CA PHE A 509 3.34 7.84 -6.19
C PHE A 509 2.33 8.10 -7.30
N GLY A 510 2.18 7.25 -8.32
CA GLY A 510 1.22 7.53 -9.41
C GLY A 510 -0.21 7.70 -8.89
N GLN A 511 -0.69 6.76 -8.07
CA GLN A 511 -1.98 6.88 -7.41
C GLN A 511 -1.92 7.84 -6.21
N GLY A 512 -0.80 7.83 -5.47
CA GLY A 512 -0.60 8.69 -4.31
C GLY A 512 -0.62 10.19 -4.61
N ALA A 513 -0.04 10.63 -5.72
CA ALA A 513 0.03 12.05 -6.10
C ALA A 513 -1.36 12.64 -6.38
N ILE A 514 -2.26 11.85 -6.98
CA ILE A 514 -3.63 12.30 -7.24
C ILE A 514 -4.47 12.24 -5.96
N ARG A 515 -4.34 11.15 -5.20
CA ARG A 515 -5.20 10.90 -4.02
C ARG A 515 -4.78 11.68 -2.77
N CYS A 516 -3.48 11.75 -2.51
CA CYS A 516 -2.94 12.37 -1.29
C CYS A 516 -2.82 13.89 -1.43
N HIS A 517 -2.78 14.42 -2.65
CA HIS A 517 -2.77 15.85 -2.87
C HIS A 517 -4.15 16.45 -2.51
N PRO A 518 -4.20 17.48 -1.64
CA PRO A 518 -5.45 17.97 -1.05
C PRO A 518 -6.43 18.63 -2.02
N TYR A 519 -6.02 18.94 -3.25
CA TYR A 519 -6.85 19.69 -4.21
C TYR A 519 -6.96 19.06 -5.59
N VAL A 520 -6.02 18.20 -6.02
CA VAL A 520 -5.88 17.84 -7.44
C VAL A 520 -7.07 17.00 -7.92
N LEU A 521 -7.52 16.03 -7.11
CA LEU A 521 -8.68 15.21 -7.45
C LEU A 521 -9.97 16.04 -7.57
N GLU A 522 -10.19 16.97 -6.63
CA GLU A 522 -11.34 17.89 -6.67
C GLU A 522 -11.26 18.88 -7.85
N GLU A 523 -10.07 19.36 -8.18
CA GLU A 523 -9.84 20.22 -9.35
C GLU A 523 -10.14 19.49 -10.66
N MET A 524 -9.74 18.21 -10.75
CA MET A 524 -10.05 17.34 -11.87
C MET A 524 -11.56 17.14 -12.02
N ALA A 525 -12.25 16.83 -10.91
CA ALA A 525 -13.71 16.68 -10.90
C ALA A 525 -14.44 17.97 -11.29
N ALA A 526 -14.00 19.13 -10.77
CA ALA A 526 -14.57 20.43 -11.13
C ALA A 526 -14.39 20.73 -12.63
N ALA A 527 -13.25 20.38 -13.22
CA ALA A 527 -13.03 20.59 -14.64
C ALA A 527 -13.82 19.64 -15.54
N GLN A 528 -14.02 18.39 -15.10
CA GLN A 528 -14.89 17.42 -15.78
C GLN A 528 -16.36 17.89 -15.77
N ASN A 529 -16.83 18.42 -14.63
CA ASN A 529 -18.19 18.94 -14.46
C ASN A 529 -18.39 20.35 -15.05
N ASN A 530 -17.38 20.91 -15.70
CA ASN A 530 -17.39 22.27 -16.24
C ASN A 530 -17.72 23.38 -15.20
N ASP A 531 -17.36 23.16 -13.92
CA ASP A 531 -17.66 24.06 -12.81
C ASP A 531 -16.47 24.99 -12.51
N VAL A 532 -16.46 26.14 -13.17
CA VAL A 532 -15.45 27.20 -12.97
C VAL A 532 -15.52 27.80 -11.56
N ASN A 533 -16.68 27.76 -10.89
CA ASN A 533 -16.84 28.33 -9.56
C ASN A 533 -16.18 27.46 -8.49
N ALA A 534 -16.38 26.14 -8.56
CA ALA A 534 -15.67 25.20 -7.72
C ALA A 534 -14.15 25.26 -7.99
N PHE A 535 -13.75 25.28 -9.27
CA PHE A 535 -12.35 25.35 -9.65
C PHE A 535 -11.65 26.62 -9.15
N ASP A 536 -12.29 27.80 -9.22
CA ASP A 536 -11.73 29.05 -8.67
C ASP A 536 -11.41 28.94 -7.17
N LYS A 537 -12.30 28.33 -6.38
CA LYS A 537 -12.07 28.15 -4.94
C LYS A 537 -10.91 27.20 -4.68
N LEU A 538 -10.82 26.11 -5.45
CA LEU A 538 -9.77 25.10 -5.30
C LEU A 538 -8.40 25.64 -5.73
N LEU A 539 -8.33 26.28 -6.89
CA LEU A 539 -7.11 26.87 -7.43
C LEU A 539 -6.44 27.81 -6.43
N PHE A 540 -7.19 28.69 -5.77
CA PHE A 540 -6.62 29.63 -4.81
C PHE A 540 -6.20 28.99 -3.48
N LYS A 541 -6.86 27.90 -3.06
CA LYS A 541 -6.38 27.08 -1.94
C LYS A 541 -5.09 26.34 -2.32
N HIS A 542 -5.02 25.81 -3.54
CA HIS A 542 -3.86 25.14 -4.09
C HIS A 542 -2.67 26.10 -4.22
N ILE A 543 -2.85 27.31 -4.77
CA ILE A 543 -1.80 28.35 -4.79
C ILE A 543 -1.30 28.68 -3.37
N GLY A 544 -2.23 28.82 -2.41
CA GLY A 544 -1.87 29.04 -1.01
C GLY A 544 -1.06 27.88 -0.41
N HIS A 545 -1.40 26.64 -0.78
CA HIS A 545 -0.68 25.43 -0.38
C HIS A 545 0.73 25.38 -0.95
N VAL A 546 0.89 25.57 -2.26
CA VAL A 546 2.20 25.61 -2.92
C VAL A 546 3.07 26.71 -2.34
N GLY A 547 2.51 27.92 -2.15
CA GLY A 547 3.21 29.05 -1.54
C GLY A 547 3.64 28.76 -0.10
N SER A 548 2.75 28.16 0.70
CA SER A 548 3.06 27.73 2.07
C SER A 548 4.20 26.70 2.10
N ASN A 549 4.13 25.67 1.27
CA ASN A 549 5.15 24.61 1.22
C ASN A 549 6.48 25.10 0.64
N THR A 550 6.46 26.07 -0.28
CA THR A 550 7.67 26.75 -0.77
C THR A 550 8.41 27.44 0.39
N VAL A 551 7.69 28.27 1.14
CA VAL A 551 8.28 28.99 2.28
C VAL A 551 8.70 28.02 3.39
N ARG A 552 7.88 27.00 3.70
CA ARG A 552 8.20 25.98 4.71
C ARG A 552 9.43 25.17 4.31
N SER A 553 9.51 24.69 3.08
CA SER A 553 10.66 23.95 2.56
C SER A 553 11.94 24.78 2.70
N PHE A 554 11.91 26.04 2.25
CA PHE A 554 13.04 26.95 2.38
C PHE A 554 13.43 27.21 3.85
N TRP A 555 12.48 27.62 4.69
CA TRP A 555 12.73 27.96 6.09
C TRP A 555 13.17 26.76 6.93
N LEU A 556 12.51 25.61 6.78
CA LEU A 556 12.89 24.38 7.48
C LEU A 556 14.19 23.80 6.91
N GLY A 557 14.51 24.06 5.64
CA GLY A 557 15.82 23.78 5.06
C GLY A 557 16.93 24.55 5.77
N LEU A 558 16.81 25.88 5.84
CA LEU A 558 17.78 26.77 6.49
C LEU A 558 17.97 26.44 7.98
N THR A 559 16.87 26.22 8.70
CA THR A 559 16.89 25.96 10.14
C THR A 559 17.12 24.50 10.50
N ARG A 560 17.32 23.61 9.52
CA ARG A 560 17.37 22.15 9.72
C ARG A 560 16.18 21.62 10.54
N GLY A 561 15.00 22.20 10.32
CA GLY A 561 13.75 21.87 10.99
C GLY A 561 13.64 22.31 12.46
N LEU A 562 14.65 22.97 13.04
CA LEU A 562 14.71 23.31 14.48
C LEU A 562 13.53 24.12 14.99
N THR A 563 12.90 24.92 14.12
CA THR A 563 11.76 25.77 14.47
C THR A 563 10.40 25.09 14.25
N SER A 564 10.38 23.81 13.83
CA SER A 564 9.13 23.07 13.63
C SER A 564 8.64 22.43 14.93
N HIS A 565 7.31 22.30 15.04
CA HIS A 565 6.64 21.70 16.18
C HIS A 565 6.92 20.20 16.28
N THR A 566 7.08 19.71 17.51
CA THR A 566 7.27 18.28 17.82
C THR A 566 6.29 17.87 18.92
N PRO A 567 5.78 16.63 18.91
CA PRO A 567 4.89 16.14 19.97
C PRO A 567 5.63 15.89 21.30
N THR A 568 6.95 15.67 21.23
CA THR A 568 7.77 15.27 22.38
C THR A 568 9.08 16.07 22.44
N GLY A 569 9.71 16.08 23.62
CA GLY A 569 10.94 16.81 23.92
C GLY A 569 12.17 15.93 24.17
N ASP A 570 12.08 14.64 23.89
CA ASP A 570 13.09 13.63 24.25
C ASP A 570 14.11 13.35 23.13
N ALA A 571 14.79 12.20 23.18
CA ALA A 571 15.75 11.73 22.16
C ALA A 571 15.17 11.68 20.73
N THR A 572 13.84 11.58 20.57
CA THR A 572 13.18 11.52 19.26
C THR A 572 12.81 12.89 18.69
N LYS A 573 12.93 13.98 19.47
CA LYS A 573 12.55 15.35 19.08
C LYS A 573 13.11 15.73 17.70
N ARG A 574 14.40 15.49 17.49
CA ARG A 574 15.07 15.85 16.22
C ARG A 574 14.49 15.09 15.03
N TYR A 575 14.02 13.87 15.21
CA TYR A 575 13.43 13.09 14.12
C TYR A 575 12.14 13.71 13.60
N TYR A 576 11.21 14.12 14.48
CA TYR A 576 10.01 14.84 14.06
C TYR A 576 10.34 16.12 13.28
N GLN A 577 11.38 16.84 13.70
CA GLN A 577 11.82 18.06 13.02
C GLN A 577 12.38 17.79 11.62
N HIS A 578 13.15 16.70 11.46
CA HIS A 578 13.64 16.27 10.15
C HIS A 578 12.48 15.78 9.25
N LEU A 579 11.53 15.03 9.79
CA LEU A 579 10.35 14.56 9.05
C LEU A 579 9.46 15.72 8.59
N ASN A 580 9.24 16.73 9.44
CA ASN A 580 8.52 17.95 9.05
C ASN A 580 9.15 18.65 7.84
N ARG A 581 10.49 18.77 7.84
CA ARG A 581 11.25 19.37 6.74
C ARG A 581 11.11 18.53 5.46
N LEU A 582 11.32 17.22 5.56
CA LEU A 582 11.24 16.33 4.40
C LEU A 582 9.82 16.23 3.83
N SER A 583 8.79 16.26 4.67
CA SER A 583 7.40 16.36 4.23
C SER A 583 7.14 17.67 3.46
N ALA A 584 7.61 18.82 3.96
CA ALA A 584 7.48 20.09 3.23
C ALA A 584 8.22 20.08 1.89
N ASN A 585 9.39 19.45 1.83
CA ASN A 585 10.14 19.26 0.60
C ASN A 585 9.42 18.32 -0.37
N LEU A 586 8.87 17.20 0.10
CA LEU A 586 8.07 16.28 -0.71
C LEU A 586 6.89 17.00 -1.34
N ALA A 587 6.14 17.79 -0.55
CA ALA A 587 5.00 18.54 -1.06
C ALA A 587 5.41 19.50 -2.17
N LEU A 588 6.45 20.32 -1.92
CA LEU A 588 6.97 21.25 -2.92
C LEU A 588 7.47 20.55 -4.19
N LEU A 589 8.27 19.49 -4.03
CA LEU A 589 8.81 18.73 -5.16
C LEU A 589 7.71 18.03 -5.95
N SER A 590 6.65 17.56 -5.28
CA SER A 590 5.49 16.97 -5.94
C SER A 590 4.75 18.01 -6.77
N ASP A 591 4.47 19.19 -6.21
CA ASP A 591 3.79 20.28 -6.91
C ASP A 591 4.60 20.78 -8.11
N VAL A 592 5.91 20.99 -7.92
CA VAL A 592 6.82 21.37 -9.00
C VAL A 592 6.87 20.30 -10.09
N SER A 593 6.93 19.02 -9.70
CA SER A 593 6.91 17.90 -10.66
C SER A 593 5.62 17.86 -11.46
N MET A 594 4.46 18.00 -10.80
CA MET A 594 3.16 18.05 -11.47
C MET A 594 3.03 19.27 -12.39
N ALA A 595 3.53 20.44 -11.97
CA ALA A 595 3.48 21.67 -12.76
C ALA A 595 4.37 21.60 -14.01
N VAL A 596 5.59 21.06 -13.89
CA VAL A 596 6.57 20.99 -14.99
C VAL A 596 6.27 19.84 -15.94
N LEU A 597 5.93 18.65 -15.41
CA LEU A 597 5.78 17.44 -16.22
C LEU A 597 4.32 17.16 -16.62
N GLY A 598 3.34 17.75 -15.92
CA GLY A 598 1.92 17.55 -16.18
C GLY A 598 1.53 16.08 -16.27
N GLY A 599 0.65 15.75 -17.22
CA GLY A 599 0.22 14.37 -17.47
C GLY A 599 1.32 13.40 -17.94
N SER A 600 2.55 13.86 -18.19
CA SER A 600 3.68 12.98 -18.51
C SER A 600 4.36 12.40 -17.27
N LEU A 601 4.13 12.99 -16.07
CA LEU A 601 4.71 12.53 -14.81
C LEU A 601 4.43 11.04 -14.55
N LYS A 602 3.21 10.58 -14.88
CA LYS A 602 2.83 9.16 -14.74
C LYS A 602 3.65 8.19 -15.57
N ARG A 603 4.24 8.66 -16.69
CA ARG A 603 5.12 7.86 -17.56
C ARG A 603 6.60 8.04 -17.22
N ARG A 604 6.95 8.99 -16.36
CA ARG A 604 8.31 9.23 -15.85
C ARG A 604 8.54 8.37 -14.62
N GLU A 605 8.53 7.06 -14.81
CA GLU A 605 8.60 6.05 -13.74
C GLU A 605 9.72 6.32 -12.72
N ARG A 606 10.90 6.75 -13.18
CA ARG A 606 12.02 7.09 -12.28
C ARG A 606 11.72 8.26 -11.34
N ILE A 607 11.08 9.32 -11.84
CA ILE A 607 10.74 10.54 -11.07
C ILE A 607 9.63 10.20 -10.09
N SER A 608 8.57 9.56 -10.58
CA SER A 608 7.44 9.05 -9.78
C SER A 608 7.93 8.14 -8.64
N ALA A 609 8.78 7.17 -8.96
CA ALA A 609 9.33 6.22 -7.99
C ALA A 609 10.06 6.91 -6.84
N ARG A 610 10.87 7.94 -7.12
CA ARG A 610 11.65 8.63 -6.09
C ARG A 610 10.81 9.48 -5.17
N LEU A 611 9.81 10.19 -5.71
CA LEU A 611 8.83 10.87 -4.87
C LEU A 611 8.07 9.87 -3.99
N GLY A 612 7.75 8.70 -4.54
CA GLY A 612 7.19 7.57 -3.81
C GLY A 612 8.12 7.03 -2.72
N ASP A 613 9.43 6.95 -2.97
CA ASP A 613 10.42 6.54 -1.98
C ASP A 613 10.48 7.52 -0.81
N VAL A 614 10.47 8.84 -1.07
CA VAL A 614 10.43 9.87 -0.02
C VAL A 614 9.18 9.69 0.85
N LEU A 615 8.00 9.58 0.23
CA LEU A 615 6.74 9.35 0.96
C LEU A 615 6.81 8.06 1.78
N SER A 616 7.34 6.99 1.20
CA SER A 616 7.47 5.70 1.87
C SER A 616 8.36 5.78 3.10
N GLN A 617 9.53 6.42 3.00
CA GLN A 617 10.43 6.53 4.15
C GLN A 617 9.86 7.43 5.25
N LEU A 618 9.13 8.50 4.90
CA LEU A 618 8.39 9.29 5.87
C LEU A 618 7.37 8.43 6.64
N TYR A 619 6.65 7.54 5.94
CA TYR A 619 5.71 6.61 6.55
C TYR A 619 6.43 5.61 7.48
N LEU A 620 7.50 4.96 7.02
CA LEU A 620 8.26 4.00 7.83
C LEU A 620 8.82 4.64 9.11
N ALA A 621 9.41 5.84 9.00
CA ALA A 621 9.91 6.58 10.16
C ALA A 621 8.78 6.97 11.12
N SER A 622 7.62 7.38 10.59
CA SER A 622 6.44 7.69 11.42
C SER A 622 5.93 6.45 12.16
N ALA A 623 5.94 5.29 11.50
CA ALA A 623 5.54 4.03 12.11
C ALA A 623 6.46 3.63 13.27
N VAL A 624 7.78 3.74 13.09
CA VAL A 624 8.77 3.50 14.15
C VAL A 624 8.53 4.42 15.35
N LEU A 625 8.33 5.72 15.11
CA LEU A 625 8.10 6.69 16.17
C LEU A 625 6.76 6.47 16.89
N LYS A 626 5.71 6.07 16.15
CA LYS A 626 4.41 5.71 16.74
C LYS A 626 4.50 4.44 17.57
N ARG A 627 5.15 3.40 17.06
CA ARG A 627 5.37 2.16 17.82
C ARG A 627 6.09 2.46 19.14
N TYR A 628 7.17 3.23 19.09
CA TYR A 628 7.90 3.64 20.29
C TYR A 628 7.01 4.39 21.28
N ASP A 629 6.08 5.23 20.80
CA ASP A 629 5.09 5.93 21.64
C ASP A 629 4.06 4.98 22.25
N ASP A 630 3.44 4.13 21.43
CA ASP A 630 2.41 3.14 21.81
C ASP A 630 2.96 2.10 22.82
N GLU A 631 4.23 1.73 22.71
CA GLU A 631 4.91 0.79 23.62
C GLU A 631 5.43 1.47 24.89
N GLY A 632 5.21 2.79 25.09
CA GLY A 632 5.58 3.47 26.33
C GLY A 632 7.00 4.03 26.37
N ARG A 633 7.64 4.19 25.20
CA ARG A 633 8.88 4.95 24.99
C ARG A 633 10.05 4.40 25.82
N HIS A 634 10.22 3.07 25.76
CA HIS A 634 11.24 2.35 26.51
C HIS A 634 12.66 2.65 26.02
N GLU A 635 13.54 3.10 26.91
CA GLU A 635 14.93 3.45 26.57
C GLU A 635 15.70 2.30 25.88
N ALA A 636 15.37 1.04 26.22
CA ALA A 636 15.95 -0.15 25.62
C ALA A 636 15.70 -0.28 24.10
N ASP A 637 14.63 0.32 23.57
CA ASP A 637 14.30 0.29 22.16
C ASP A 637 14.99 1.39 21.35
N LEU A 638 15.57 2.40 22.03
CA LEU A 638 16.19 3.55 21.37
C LEU A 638 17.24 3.18 20.31
N PRO A 639 18.12 2.17 20.49
CA PRO A 639 19.05 1.78 19.43
C PRO A 639 18.35 1.38 18.12
N LEU A 640 17.24 0.64 18.21
CA LEU A 640 16.45 0.21 17.04
C LEU A 640 15.66 1.38 16.45
N VAL A 641 15.11 2.26 17.31
CA VAL A 641 14.43 3.50 16.88
C VAL A 641 15.40 4.42 16.15
N HIS A 642 16.59 4.64 16.71
CA HIS A 642 17.63 5.47 16.12
C HIS A 642 18.04 4.94 14.75
N TRP A 643 18.36 3.64 14.67
CA TRP A 643 18.72 3.00 13.41
C TRP A 643 17.60 3.13 12.37
N GLY A 644 16.37 2.77 12.74
CA GLY A 644 15.24 2.73 11.83
C GLY A 644 14.88 4.09 11.26
N VAL A 645 14.84 5.11 12.11
CA VAL A 645 14.53 6.48 11.67
C VAL A 645 15.70 7.09 10.89
N GLN A 646 16.95 6.86 11.29
CA GLN A 646 18.11 7.37 10.56
C GLN A 646 18.23 6.76 9.16
N ASP A 647 18.03 5.44 9.01
CA ASP A 647 18.01 4.77 7.70
C ASP A 647 16.89 5.33 6.81
N ALA A 648 15.69 5.53 7.36
CA ALA A 648 14.57 6.11 6.62
C ALA A 648 14.86 7.56 6.19
N LEU A 649 15.37 8.40 7.08
CA LEU A 649 15.74 9.79 6.77
C LEU A 649 16.83 9.85 5.69
N TYR A 650 17.87 9.02 5.81
CA TYR A 650 18.95 8.95 4.84
C TYR A 650 18.43 8.55 3.45
N ARG A 651 17.63 7.49 3.35
CA ARG A 651 17.04 7.04 2.08
C ARG A 651 16.09 8.07 1.47
N ALA A 652 15.34 8.80 2.29
CA ALA A 652 14.49 9.89 1.82
C ALA A 652 15.33 11.02 1.21
N GLU A 653 16.42 11.41 1.86
CA GLU A 653 17.33 12.44 1.35
C GLU A 653 18.02 12.00 0.06
N GLN A 654 18.48 10.75 -0.03
CA GLN A 654 19.04 10.19 -1.26
C GLN A 654 18.01 10.21 -2.40
N ALA A 655 16.76 9.79 -2.14
CA ALA A 655 15.71 9.81 -3.15
C ALA A 655 15.40 11.23 -3.64
N MET A 656 15.47 12.23 -2.76
CA MET A 656 15.32 13.64 -3.13
C MET A 656 16.51 14.15 -3.96
N ASP A 657 17.74 13.86 -3.58
CA ASP A 657 18.93 14.27 -4.32
C ASP A 657 18.93 13.66 -5.72
N ASP A 658 18.70 12.35 -5.80
CA ASP A 658 18.55 11.62 -7.06
C ASP A 658 17.41 12.18 -7.93
N LEU A 659 16.29 12.59 -7.32
CA LEU A 659 15.18 13.22 -8.03
C LEU A 659 15.64 14.54 -8.66
N LEU A 660 16.30 15.40 -7.89
CA LEU A 660 16.79 16.71 -8.33
C LEU A 660 17.84 16.57 -9.45
N GLN A 661 18.79 15.65 -9.31
CA GLN A 661 19.80 15.37 -10.34
C GLN A 661 19.19 14.86 -11.66
N ASN A 662 17.94 14.40 -11.63
CA ASN A 662 17.27 13.78 -12.77
C ASN A 662 16.04 14.54 -13.23
N PHE A 663 15.79 15.69 -12.62
CA PHE A 663 14.76 16.62 -13.04
C PHE A 663 15.18 17.25 -14.38
N PRO A 664 14.26 17.36 -15.35
CA PRO A 664 14.59 17.81 -16.72
C PRO A 664 14.98 19.29 -16.82
#